data_AF-A0A920TN22-F1
#
_entry.id   AF-A0A920TN22-F1
#
_cell.length_a   1.000
_cell.length_b   1.000
_cell.length_c   1.000
_cell.angle_alpha   90.00
_cell.angle_beta   90.00
_cell.angle_gamma   90.00
#
_symmetry.space_group_name_H-M   'P 1'
#
loop_
_entity.id
_entity.type
_entity.pdbx_description
1 polymer ?
#
loop_
_entity_poly.entity_id
_entity_poly.type
_entity_poly.pdbx_seq_one_letter_code
_entity_poly.pdbx_strand_id
1 'polypeptide(L)'
;MAIPSTTVMIKAYDDREGDINIMVTGYQWKWQYKYLEDDISFFSNLSTSQEQIDNDIPKGEFYLSEVDEPLVIPINKRIRFLITGNDVIHSWWVPDFAVKQDAVPGFINTAWTNVPKPGIYRGACTELCGIKHAFMPVVVRAVEQEEYDAWVVEKIALAEAERLLNEKVWTKAELVERGEGVYLKNCVACHQTNGQGLPPVFPALVGSEIVMRDKTRNIEILMEGVRGAAMQSFANQLSEVDMASVITYTRQSWSNGKNGDGEIIIPQKDSRLQKQSRSLNYRNRPEKMSTIVETHDDHGHHGPAKGLTRWLYTTNHKDIGTLYLWFSFLMLFIGGAMAMVIRAELFEPGLQIVQPEFFNQMTTNHGLIMVFGVIMPAFVGLANWMIPMQIGAPDMALPRLNNLSFWLLPMAFGILISTLFMPAGGPNFGWTFYAPLSTTYAPDTVTFFIFSVHVMGASSILGSINIITTILNMRAPGMTLMKMPLFVWSWLITAYLLIAVMPVLAGTVTMMLMDIHFGTSFFDAAGGGDPVLFQHIFWFFGHPEVYIMILPAFGIVSHIIETFSRKPIFGYSSMVYALTSIAVLSFVVWAHHMFTVGMPLAGELFFMYSTMLIAIPTGVKVFNWVATMFRGSISFETPMLFAIAFVSLFTIGGFSGLMLAIVPADFQYHDTYFVVAHFHYVLVPGSLFGIIAGVYYWLPKWTGNMYDETLGKLHFWLSFFSVNLTFFPMHFVGLAGMPRRYPDYALQFADFNAIVSVGAFIFGFTQLLLLFIVIKSIRTGKKASDEVWEDTKDWGLEWTLDSPPPYHSFTVQPEVK
;
A
#
# COMPACT_ATOMS: atom_id res chain seq x y z
N MET A 1 6.73 1.71 -29.00
CA MET A 1 6.65 2.39 -27.68
C MET A 1 8.04 2.63 -27.10
N ALA A 2 8.92 1.61 -27.01
CA ALA A 2 10.29 1.76 -26.50
C ALA A 2 11.09 2.97 -27.04
N ILE A 3 11.28 3.09 -28.37
CA ILE A 3 12.10 4.16 -28.98
C ILE A 3 11.63 5.60 -28.63
N PRO A 4 10.34 5.97 -28.84
CA PRO A 4 9.90 7.31 -28.48
C PRO A 4 9.99 7.57 -26.97
N SER A 5 9.72 6.57 -26.12
CA SER A 5 9.87 6.70 -24.66
C SER A 5 11.32 7.01 -24.28
N THR A 6 12.30 6.32 -24.86
CA THR A 6 13.73 6.57 -24.61
C THR A 6 14.14 7.99 -24.97
N THR A 7 13.64 8.52 -26.09
CA THR A 7 13.91 9.92 -26.49
C THR A 7 13.33 10.93 -25.49
N VAL A 8 12.14 10.67 -24.95
CA VAL A 8 11.52 11.53 -23.92
C VAL A 8 12.33 11.47 -22.62
N MET A 9 12.72 10.27 -22.21
CA MET A 9 13.55 10.04 -21.02
C MET A 9 14.87 10.79 -21.06
N ILE A 10 15.60 10.72 -22.18
CA ILE A 10 16.88 11.44 -22.35
C ILE A 10 16.70 12.95 -22.18
N LYS A 11 15.56 13.51 -22.62
CA LYS A 11 15.25 14.94 -22.44
C LYS A 11 14.84 15.27 -21.01
N ALA A 12 14.08 14.41 -20.36
CA ALA A 12 13.63 14.60 -18.98
C ALA A 12 14.82 14.60 -18.01
N TYR A 13 15.80 13.73 -18.25
CA TYR A 13 17.03 13.59 -17.46
C TYR A 13 18.13 14.61 -17.78
N ASP A 14 17.81 15.66 -18.54
CA ASP A 14 18.71 16.79 -18.77
C ASP A 14 18.85 17.61 -17.48
N ASP A 15 19.95 17.42 -16.76
CA ASP A 15 20.23 18.00 -15.44
C ASP A 15 20.98 19.34 -15.49
N ARG A 16 21.14 19.93 -16.68
CA ARG A 16 21.75 21.24 -16.86
C ARG A 16 21.08 22.29 -15.97
N GLU A 17 21.89 23.21 -15.44
CA GLU A 17 21.43 24.33 -14.63
C GLU A 17 20.26 25.06 -15.29
N GLY A 18 19.30 25.46 -14.45
CA GLY A 18 18.19 26.30 -14.86
C GLY A 18 18.64 27.76 -14.97
N ASP A 19 17.83 28.56 -15.67
CA ASP A 19 17.89 30.02 -15.52
C ASP A 19 17.55 30.43 -14.08
N ILE A 20 16.72 29.62 -13.41
CA ILE A 20 16.35 29.72 -11.99
C ILE A 20 16.41 28.32 -11.39
N ASN A 21 17.02 28.19 -10.21
CA ASN A 21 17.14 26.93 -9.48
C ASN A 21 16.36 27.02 -8.16
N ILE A 22 15.35 26.17 -8.00
CA ILE A 22 14.48 26.14 -6.82
C ILE A 22 14.67 24.84 -6.08
N MET A 23 15.03 24.92 -4.81
CA MET A 23 15.00 23.79 -3.91
C MET A 23 13.59 23.60 -3.35
N VAL A 24 13.04 22.41 -3.56
CA VAL A 24 11.74 21.97 -3.10
C VAL A 24 11.97 20.97 -1.97
N THR A 25 11.55 21.29 -0.76
CA THR A 25 11.69 20.40 0.40
C THR A 25 10.32 19.99 0.92
N GLY A 26 10.06 18.68 0.91
CA GLY A 26 8.85 18.10 1.50
C GLY A 26 8.96 18.01 3.02
N TYR A 27 7.95 18.51 3.71
CA TYR A 27 7.72 18.30 5.13
C TYR A 27 6.33 17.71 5.31
N GLN A 28 6.09 16.97 6.39
CA GLN A 28 4.74 16.56 6.72
C GLN A 28 3.80 17.78 6.73
N TRP A 29 2.83 17.71 5.81
CA TRP A 29 1.70 18.62 5.63
C TRP A 29 1.99 19.93 4.89
N LYS A 30 3.23 20.16 4.40
CA LYS A 30 3.58 21.39 3.68
C LYS A 30 4.82 21.26 2.78
N TRP A 31 4.96 22.19 1.86
CA TRP A 31 6.15 22.32 1.01
C TRP A 31 6.96 23.56 1.41
N GLN A 32 8.28 23.44 1.38
CA GLN A 32 9.17 24.60 1.42
C GLN A 32 9.76 24.82 0.03
N TYR A 33 9.78 26.09 -0.39
CA TYR A 33 10.45 26.51 -1.60
C TYR A 33 11.62 27.44 -1.22
N LYS A 34 12.78 27.22 -1.84
CA LYS A 34 13.94 28.10 -1.71
C LYS A 34 14.53 28.42 -3.09
N TYR A 35 14.55 29.70 -3.43
CA TYR A 35 15.16 30.23 -4.65
C TYR A 35 16.64 30.45 -4.36
N LEU A 36 17.51 29.76 -5.09
CA LEU A 36 18.93 29.68 -4.73
C LEU A 36 19.70 30.94 -5.11
N GLU A 37 19.28 31.61 -6.17
CA GLU A 37 19.91 32.83 -6.68
C GLU A 37 19.60 34.04 -5.79
N ASP A 38 18.35 34.12 -5.31
CA ASP A 38 17.82 35.29 -4.58
C ASP A 38 17.78 35.10 -3.05
N ASP A 39 18.13 33.91 -2.55
CA ASP A 39 18.02 33.46 -1.14
C ASP A 39 16.63 33.67 -0.51
N ILE A 40 15.58 33.63 -1.34
CA ILE A 40 14.18 33.70 -0.89
C ILE A 40 13.74 32.30 -0.44
N SER A 41 13.11 32.19 0.72
CA SER A 41 12.47 30.94 1.16
C SER A 41 11.15 31.16 1.90
N PHE A 42 10.18 30.28 1.66
CA PHE A 42 8.88 30.30 2.33
C PHE A 42 8.25 28.90 2.38
N PHE A 43 7.25 28.73 3.23
CA PHE A 43 6.40 27.55 3.29
C PHE A 43 5.09 27.79 2.53
N SER A 44 4.57 26.72 1.94
CA SER A 44 3.30 26.66 1.23
C SER A 44 2.43 25.58 1.89
N ASN A 45 1.26 25.99 2.38
CA ASN A 45 0.31 25.16 3.11
C ASN A 45 -1.06 25.21 2.43
N LEU A 46 -1.87 24.16 2.63
CA LEU A 46 -3.26 24.12 2.18
C LEU A 46 -4.05 25.34 2.70
N SER A 47 -4.75 26.04 1.81
CA SER A 47 -5.62 27.18 2.18
C SER A 47 -7.07 26.78 2.51
N THR A 48 -7.48 25.56 2.14
CA THR A 48 -8.81 25.03 2.48
C THR A 48 -8.96 24.93 4.00
N SER A 49 -10.04 25.50 4.53
CA SER A 49 -10.31 25.51 5.97
C SER A 49 -10.76 24.14 6.49
N GLN A 50 -10.55 23.88 7.77
CA GLN A 50 -11.00 22.63 8.40
C GLN A 50 -12.54 22.50 8.37
N GLU A 51 -13.28 23.61 8.51
CA GLU A 51 -14.75 23.62 8.41
C GLU A 51 -15.25 23.17 7.02
N GLN A 52 -14.50 23.43 5.95
CA GLN A 52 -14.82 22.90 4.61
C GLN A 52 -14.54 21.40 4.52
N ILE A 53 -13.45 20.94 5.14
CA ILE A 53 -13.05 19.53 5.18
C ILE A 53 -14.06 18.71 5.97
N ASP A 54 -14.55 19.24 7.09
CA ASP A 54 -15.51 18.59 7.97
C ASP A 54 -16.96 18.73 7.49
N ASN A 55 -17.18 19.35 6.31
CA ASN A 55 -18.50 19.62 5.71
C ASN A 55 -19.40 20.60 6.49
N ASP A 56 -18.84 21.39 7.40
CA ASP A 56 -19.60 22.39 8.16
C ASP A 56 -20.00 23.61 7.31
N ILE A 57 -19.20 23.92 6.27
CA ILE A 57 -19.49 25.00 5.31
C ILE A 57 -19.31 24.55 3.84
N PRO A 58 -19.93 25.26 2.87
CA PRO A 58 -19.82 24.89 1.45
C PRO A 58 -18.38 24.91 0.92
N LYS A 59 -18.08 23.94 0.04
CA LYS A 59 -16.79 23.82 -0.64
C LYS A 59 -16.69 24.82 -1.80
N GLY A 60 -15.54 25.48 -1.92
CA GLY A 60 -15.24 26.36 -3.06
C GLY A 60 -14.84 25.58 -4.32
N GLU A 61 -14.75 26.27 -5.46
CA GLU A 61 -14.38 25.68 -6.76
C GLU A 61 -13.03 24.94 -6.70
N PHE A 62 -12.04 25.50 -6.03
CA PHE A 62 -10.69 24.95 -5.91
C PHE A 62 -10.44 24.22 -4.59
N TYR A 63 -11.48 23.56 -4.05
CA TYR A 63 -11.39 22.75 -2.84
C TYR A 63 -10.18 21.78 -2.89
N LEU A 64 -9.37 21.78 -1.83
CA LEU A 64 -8.12 21.00 -1.70
C LEU A 64 -7.03 21.30 -2.72
N SER A 65 -7.19 22.34 -3.54
CA SER A 65 -6.34 22.61 -4.70
C SER A 65 -5.68 23.99 -4.65
N GLU A 66 -5.74 24.66 -3.50
CA GLU A 66 -5.18 26.00 -3.28
C GLU A 66 -4.26 26.02 -2.05
N VAL A 67 -3.32 26.97 -2.07
CA VAL A 67 -2.36 27.20 -0.99
C VAL A 67 -2.40 28.65 -0.53
N ASP A 68 -1.87 28.90 0.66
CA ASP A 68 -1.67 30.25 1.20
C ASP A 68 -0.61 31.05 0.42
N GLU A 69 0.49 30.41 0.05
CA GLU A 69 1.60 31.02 -0.68
C GLU A 69 2.04 30.10 -1.85
N PRO A 70 1.74 30.45 -3.11
CA PRO A 70 2.10 29.65 -4.27
C PRO A 70 3.57 29.85 -4.68
N LEU A 71 4.17 28.83 -5.31
CA LEU A 71 5.46 28.96 -5.96
C LEU A 71 5.33 29.89 -7.19
N VAL A 72 6.20 30.89 -7.34
CA VAL A 72 6.13 31.84 -8.47
C VAL A 72 7.30 31.62 -9.42
N ILE A 73 7.04 31.45 -10.72
CA ILE A 73 8.08 31.26 -11.73
C ILE A 73 7.83 32.17 -12.95
N PRO A 74 8.87 32.66 -13.65
CA PRO A 74 8.69 33.36 -14.91
C PRO A 74 8.44 32.38 -16.06
N ILE A 75 7.62 32.79 -17.02
CA ILE A 75 7.42 32.04 -18.26
C ILE A 75 8.66 32.08 -19.17
N ASN A 76 8.76 31.12 -20.09
CA ASN A 76 9.82 31.01 -21.11
C ASN A 76 11.25 30.92 -20.53
N LYS A 77 11.38 30.59 -19.25
CA LYS A 77 12.64 30.29 -18.57
C LYS A 77 12.73 28.81 -18.24
N ARG A 78 13.94 28.28 -18.26
CA ARG A 78 14.22 26.93 -17.76
C ARG A 78 14.28 26.98 -16.25
N ILE A 79 13.29 26.37 -15.61
CA ILE A 79 13.25 26.23 -14.15
C ILE A 79 13.78 24.86 -13.80
N ARG A 80 14.81 24.80 -12.95
CA ARG A 80 15.35 23.55 -12.41
C ARG A 80 14.87 23.39 -10.96
N PHE A 81 14.31 22.22 -10.66
CA PHE A 81 13.89 21.84 -9.33
C PHE A 81 14.91 20.88 -8.71
N LEU A 82 15.33 21.16 -7.48
CA LEU A 82 16.10 20.29 -6.61
C LEU A 82 15.18 19.78 -5.51
N ILE A 83 14.75 18.53 -5.58
CA ILE A 83 13.63 17.98 -4.82
C ILE A 83 14.17 17.04 -3.75
N THR A 84 13.86 17.29 -2.48
CA THR A 84 14.31 16.51 -1.33
C THR A 84 13.25 16.44 -0.23
N GLY A 85 13.36 15.49 0.70
CA GLY A 85 12.48 15.36 1.86
C GLY A 85 13.22 15.75 3.15
N ASN A 86 12.51 16.31 4.13
CA ASN A 86 13.10 16.58 5.44
C ASN A 86 12.84 15.46 6.46
N ASP A 87 11.68 14.82 6.40
CA ASP A 87 11.20 13.90 7.43
C ASP A 87 10.89 12.49 6.92
N VAL A 88 9.99 12.38 5.95
CA VAL A 88 9.58 11.14 5.29
C VAL A 88 9.69 11.28 3.77
N ILE A 89 9.40 10.21 3.05
CA ILE A 89 9.29 10.28 1.59
C ILE A 89 8.01 11.01 1.23
N HIS A 90 8.15 12.04 0.39
CA HIS A 90 7.06 12.75 -0.27
C HIS A 90 7.19 12.55 -1.78
N SER A 91 6.21 12.97 -2.57
CA SER A 91 6.34 12.96 -4.03
C SER A 91 5.78 14.25 -4.62
N TRP A 92 6.66 15.11 -5.12
CA TRP A 92 6.28 16.41 -5.68
C TRP A 92 5.83 16.22 -7.12
N TRP A 93 4.56 16.51 -7.39
CA TRP A 93 3.96 16.31 -8.70
C TRP A 93 3.19 17.53 -9.19
N VAL A 94 3.52 17.97 -10.40
CA VAL A 94 2.74 18.95 -11.17
C VAL A 94 2.43 18.33 -12.54
N PRO A 95 1.21 17.78 -12.75
CA PRO A 95 0.83 17.08 -13.98
C PRO A 95 1.09 17.88 -15.26
N ASP A 96 0.76 19.18 -15.27
CA ASP A 96 0.93 20.05 -16.43
C ASP A 96 2.40 20.24 -16.85
N PHE A 97 3.33 20.02 -15.92
CA PHE A 97 4.76 20.08 -16.21
C PHE A 97 5.32 18.74 -16.67
N ALA A 98 4.51 17.68 -16.63
CA ALA A 98 4.95 16.30 -16.74
C ALA A 98 6.07 15.92 -15.75
N VAL A 99 6.12 16.60 -14.60
CA VAL A 99 7.15 16.40 -13.55
C VAL A 99 6.52 15.74 -12.33
N LYS A 100 6.95 14.52 -12.02
CA LYS A 100 6.73 13.83 -10.74
C LYS A 100 8.07 13.29 -10.25
N GLN A 101 8.42 13.64 -9.01
CA GLN A 101 9.67 13.16 -8.42
C GLN A 101 9.51 13.01 -6.91
N ASP A 102 10.06 11.93 -6.38
CA ASP A 102 10.04 11.70 -4.94
C ASP A 102 11.02 12.66 -4.24
N ALA A 103 10.53 13.28 -3.17
CA ALA A 103 11.29 14.07 -2.22
C ALA A 103 11.72 13.13 -1.09
N VAL A 104 12.95 12.61 -1.20
CA VAL A 104 13.49 11.60 -0.29
C VAL A 104 14.49 12.25 0.70
N PRO A 105 14.38 11.98 2.01
CA PRO A 105 15.39 12.43 2.97
C PRO A 105 16.78 11.90 2.65
N GLY A 106 17.77 12.79 2.65
CA GLY A 106 19.18 12.46 2.35
C GLY A 106 19.53 12.43 0.86
N PHE A 107 18.56 12.61 -0.04
CA PHE A 107 18.77 12.63 -1.49
C PHE A 107 18.24 13.92 -2.11
N ILE A 108 18.90 14.39 -3.17
CA ILE A 108 18.41 15.48 -4.01
C ILE A 108 18.14 14.91 -5.38
N ASN A 109 16.85 14.81 -5.71
CA ASN A 109 16.41 14.48 -7.05
C ASN A 109 16.27 15.76 -7.88
N THR A 110 16.39 15.64 -9.19
CA THR A 110 16.36 16.80 -10.09
C THR A 110 15.27 16.66 -11.14
N ALA A 111 14.55 17.73 -11.39
CA ALA A 111 13.62 17.85 -12.52
C ALA A 111 13.73 19.25 -13.13
N TRP A 112 13.17 19.45 -14.31
CA TRP A 112 13.10 20.77 -14.92
C TRP A 112 11.82 20.96 -15.72
N THR A 113 11.42 22.21 -15.89
CA THR A 113 10.30 22.59 -16.76
C THR A 113 10.60 23.90 -17.50
N ASN A 114 9.84 24.15 -18.57
CA ASN A 114 9.76 25.46 -19.22
C ASN A 114 8.30 25.72 -19.57
N VAL A 115 7.72 26.75 -18.93
CA VAL A 115 6.30 27.06 -19.03
C VAL A 115 6.10 28.20 -20.03
N PRO A 116 5.39 28.01 -21.15
CA PRO A 116 5.30 29.01 -22.21
C PRO A 116 4.20 30.06 -22.00
N LYS A 117 3.29 29.86 -21.03
CA LYS A 117 2.11 30.70 -20.83
C LYS A 117 1.91 31.06 -19.36
N PRO A 118 1.50 32.30 -19.05
CA PRO A 118 1.11 32.65 -17.70
C PRO A 118 -0.10 31.84 -17.24
N GLY A 119 -0.17 31.54 -15.96
CA GLY A 119 -1.29 30.78 -15.40
C GLY A 119 -1.01 30.19 -14.02
N ILE A 120 -2.04 29.54 -13.47
CA ILE A 120 -1.96 28.78 -12.24
C ILE A 120 -1.97 27.30 -12.59
N TYR A 121 -0.90 26.61 -12.22
CA TYR A 121 -0.70 25.18 -12.40
C TYR A 121 -0.81 24.49 -11.05
N ARG A 122 -1.58 23.40 -11.00
CA ARG A 122 -1.90 22.71 -9.75
C ARG A 122 -1.32 21.31 -9.73
N GLY A 123 -0.96 20.87 -8.54
CA GLY A 123 -0.32 19.59 -8.27
C GLY A 123 -0.57 19.16 -6.84
N ALA A 124 0.10 18.09 -6.40
CA ALA A 124 -0.05 17.58 -5.03
C ALA A 124 1.11 16.65 -4.64
N CYS A 125 1.19 16.34 -3.34
CA CYS A 125 2.01 15.24 -2.86
C CYS A 125 1.34 13.89 -3.20
N THR A 126 2.01 12.92 -3.85
CA THR A 126 1.36 11.62 -4.17
C THR A 126 1.84 10.41 -3.37
N GLU A 127 3.00 10.48 -2.73
CA GLU A 127 3.49 9.38 -1.86
C GLU A 127 2.99 9.56 -0.43
N LEU A 128 2.50 8.48 0.19
CA LEU A 128 1.91 8.49 1.51
C LEU A 128 2.95 8.94 2.55
N CYS A 129 2.85 10.20 2.95
CA CYS A 129 3.77 10.83 3.89
C CYS A 129 3.19 10.98 5.31
N GLY A 130 2.00 10.43 5.58
CA GLY A 130 1.37 10.40 6.91
C GLY A 130 -0.12 10.70 6.91
N ILE A 131 -0.67 10.97 8.09
CA ILE A 131 -2.12 11.08 8.33
C ILE A 131 -2.79 12.16 7.48
N LYS A 132 -2.13 13.32 7.31
CA LYS A 132 -2.64 14.46 6.54
C LYS A 132 -2.05 14.58 5.14
N HIS A 133 -1.50 13.48 4.60
CA HIS A 133 -0.84 13.48 3.29
C HIS A 133 -1.74 14.02 2.15
N ALA A 134 -3.05 13.74 2.20
CA ALA A 134 -4.01 14.21 1.20
C ALA A 134 -4.20 15.73 1.13
N PHE A 135 -3.71 16.44 2.15
CA PHE A 135 -3.91 17.87 2.35
C PHE A 135 -2.65 18.66 2.01
N MET A 136 -1.86 18.16 1.05
CA MET A 136 -0.58 18.74 0.61
C MET A 136 -0.59 19.11 -0.88
N PRO A 137 -1.41 20.09 -1.31
CA PRO A 137 -1.41 20.55 -2.67
C PRO A 137 -0.11 21.29 -3.04
N VAL A 138 0.13 21.40 -4.33
CA VAL A 138 1.17 22.22 -4.94
C VAL A 138 0.48 23.22 -5.86
N VAL A 139 0.84 24.49 -5.75
CA VAL A 139 0.36 25.52 -6.67
C VAL A 139 1.56 26.30 -7.19
N VAL A 140 1.64 26.39 -8.52
CA VAL A 140 2.68 27.13 -9.23
C VAL A 140 2.03 28.22 -10.06
N ARG A 141 2.40 29.46 -9.80
CA ARG A 141 1.97 30.66 -10.52
C ARG A 141 3.06 31.04 -11.52
N ALA A 142 2.81 30.77 -12.79
CA ALA A 142 3.68 31.21 -13.87
C ALA A 142 3.28 32.63 -14.30
N VAL A 143 4.24 33.55 -14.30
CA VAL A 143 4.00 34.98 -14.54
C VAL A 143 4.95 35.54 -15.61
N GLU A 144 4.64 36.73 -16.11
CA GLU A 144 5.56 37.47 -16.98
C GLU A 144 6.82 37.89 -16.21
N GLN A 145 7.94 38.09 -16.92
CA GLN A 145 9.22 38.42 -16.28
C GLN A 145 9.14 39.67 -15.39
N GLU A 146 8.41 40.70 -15.82
CA GLU A 146 8.24 41.94 -15.06
C GLU A 146 7.53 41.72 -13.71
N GLU A 147 6.52 40.83 -13.69
CA GLU A 147 5.80 40.48 -12.46
C GLU A 147 6.66 39.58 -11.55
N TYR A 148 7.45 38.67 -12.13
CA TYR A 148 8.41 37.88 -11.38
C TYR A 148 9.45 38.77 -10.68
N ASP A 149 10.05 39.72 -11.40
CA ASP A 149 11.06 40.62 -10.86
C ASP A 149 10.48 41.49 -9.73
N ALA A 150 9.24 41.96 -9.88
CA ALA A 150 8.53 42.70 -8.83
C ALA A 150 8.29 41.83 -7.58
N TRP A 151 7.88 40.58 -7.76
CA TRP A 151 7.68 39.62 -6.68
C TRP A 151 8.99 39.29 -5.94
N VAL A 152 10.10 39.13 -6.66
CA VAL A 152 11.44 38.92 -6.06
C VAL A 152 11.82 40.11 -5.17
N VAL A 153 11.66 41.34 -5.67
CA VAL A 153 11.97 42.56 -4.90
C VAL A 153 11.11 42.65 -3.63
N GLU A 154 9.82 42.32 -3.73
CA GLU A 154 8.93 42.29 -2.57
C GLU A 154 9.38 41.27 -1.53
N LYS A 155 9.69 40.03 -1.93
CA LYS A 155 10.14 38.98 -1.01
C LYS A 155 11.47 39.30 -0.33
N ILE A 156 12.43 39.87 -1.07
CA ILE A 156 13.70 40.33 -0.50
C ILE A 156 13.45 41.44 0.52
N ALA A 157 12.57 42.41 0.22
CA ALA A 157 12.24 43.49 1.14
C ALA A 157 11.56 42.96 2.43
N LEU A 158 10.69 41.96 2.31
CA LEU A 158 10.06 41.30 3.46
C LEU A 158 11.08 40.55 4.32
N ALA A 159 11.98 39.78 3.69
CA ALA A 159 13.04 39.06 4.39
C ALA A 159 14.02 40.02 5.09
N GLU A 160 14.37 41.13 4.45
CA GLU A 160 15.20 42.18 5.05
C GLU A 160 14.49 42.86 6.23
N ALA A 161 13.19 43.15 6.09
CA ALA A 161 12.40 43.71 7.19
C ALA A 161 12.35 42.75 8.39
N GLU A 162 12.21 41.45 8.15
CA GLU A 162 12.26 40.42 9.20
C GLU A 162 13.66 40.32 9.84
N ARG A 163 14.73 40.36 9.05
CA ARG A 163 16.11 40.40 9.57
C ARG A 163 16.33 41.61 10.48
N LEU A 164 15.90 42.79 10.06
CA LEU A 164 16.01 44.01 10.86
C LEU A 164 15.21 43.93 12.17
N LEU A 165 14.06 43.24 12.17
CA LEU A 165 13.31 42.96 13.39
C LEU A 165 14.11 42.05 14.34
N ASN A 166 14.77 41.01 13.81
CA ASN A 166 15.58 40.07 14.61
C ASN A 166 16.88 40.73 15.14
N GLU A 167 17.47 41.67 14.40
CA GLU A 167 18.67 42.42 14.82
C GLU A 167 18.36 43.56 15.81
N LYS A 168 17.12 44.05 15.84
CA LYS A 168 16.70 45.09 16.79
C LYS A 168 16.83 44.61 18.24
N VAL A 169 17.44 45.43 19.10
CA VAL A 169 17.43 45.22 20.55
C VAL A 169 16.09 45.69 21.10
N TRP A 170 15.24 44.75 21.53
CA TRP A 170 13.90 45.03 22.01
C TRP A 170 13.84 45.34 23.52
N THR A 171 13.12 46.39 23.90
CA THR A 171 12.81 46.65 25.32
C THR A 171 11.60 45.84 25.79
N LYS A 172 11.49 45.63 27.12
CA LYS A 172 10.35 44.92 27.71
C LYS A 172 8.99 45.56 27.36
N ALA A 173 8.92 46.89 27.33
CA ALA A 173 7.68 47.60 27.01
C ALA A 173 7.26 47.35 25.56
N GLU A 174 8.20 47.41 24.61
CA GLU A 174 7.94 47.14 23.19
C GLU A 174 7.53 45.69 22.93
N LEU A 175 8.14 44.72 23.61
CA LEU A 175 7.77 43.30 23.50
C LEU A 175 6.37 43.02 24.06
N VAL A 176 5.98 43.71 25.14
CA VAL A 176 4.64 43.58 25.73
C VAL A 176 3.59 44.19 24.80
N GLU A 177 3.84 45.37 24.24
CA GLU A 177 2.93 46.03 23.29
C GLU A 177 2.77 45.21 21.99
N ARG A 178 3.88 44.75 21.41
CA ARG A 178 3.85 43.88 20.24
C ARG A 178 3.18 42.53 20.55
N GLY A 179 3.50 41.96 21.70
CA GLY A 179 2.97 40.68 22.15
C GLY A 179 1.47 40.71 22.44
N GLU A 180 0.92 41.86 22.84
CA GLU A 180 -0.52 42.07 22.97
C GLU A 180 -1.23 41.92 21.62
N GLY A 181 -0.68 42.55 20.57
CA GLY A 181 -1.20 42.42 19.21
C GLY A 181 -1.12 40.98 18.68
N VAL A 182 0.01 40.28 18.91
CA VAL A 182 0.17 38.87 18.52
C VAL A 182 -0.79 37.97 19.30
N TYR A 183 -1.00 38.22 20.59
CA TYR A 183 -1.94 37.48 21.42
C TYR A 183 -3.38 37.66 20.97
N LEU A 184 -3.80 38.90 20.69
CA LEU A 184 -5.14 39.22 20.22
C LEU A 184 -5.43 38.59 18.85
N LYS A 185 -4.42 38.44 18.00
CA LYS A 185 -4.58 37.84 16.68
C LYS A 185 -4.58 36.30 16.71
N ASN A 186 -3.70 35.70 17.51
CA ASN A 186 -3.40 34.25 17.39
C ASN A 186 -3.81 33.41 18.61
N CYS A 187 -3.94 34.01 19.80
CA CYS A 187 -4.12 33.26 21.05
C CYS A 187 -5.48 33.49 21.71
N VAL A 188 -6.12 34.64 21.45
CA VAL A 188 -7.34 35.08 22.14
C VAL A 188 -8.53 34.15 21.91
N ALA A 189 -8.62 33.53 20.72
CA ALA A 189 -9.72 32.63 20.38
C ALA A 189 -9.79 31.41 21.31
N CYS A 190 -8.64 30.96 21.81
CA CYS A 190 -8.52 29.81 22.70
C CYS A 190 -8.41 30.22 24.18
N HIS A 191 -7.69 31.30 24.47
CA HIS A 191 -7.36 31.69 25.85
C HIS A 191 -8.20 32.83 26.42
N GLN A 192 -9.07 33.44 25.60
CA GLN A 192 -9.86 34.63 25.90
C GLN A 192 -8.99 35.86 26.22
N THR A 193 -9.60 37.06 26.17
CA THR A 193 -8.91 38.33 26.46
C THR A 193 -8.43 38.43 27.90
N ASN A 194 -9.11 37.75 28.83
CA ASN A 194 -8.79 37.70 30.25
C ASN A 194 -7.89 36.51 30.64
N GLY A 195 -7.44 35.69 29.69
CA GLY A 195 -6.57 34.54 29.93
C GLY A 195 -7.22 33.37 30.70
N GLN A 196 -8.54 33.31 30.82
CA GLN A 196 -9.24 32.24 31.56
C GLN A 196 -9.33 30.91 30.79
N GLY A 197 -9.04 30.89 29.49
CA GLY A 197 -9.19 29.67 28.68
C GLY A 197 -10.65 29.29 28.43
N LEU A 198 -10.87 28.23 27.65
CA LEU A 198 -12.16 27.63 27.36
C LEU A 198 -12.16 26.17 27.84
N PRO A 199 -12.49 25.91 29.11
CA PRO A 199 -12.53 24.55 29.66
C PRO A 199 -13.56 23.66 28.96
N PRO A 200 -13.31 22.34 28.82
CA PRO A 200 -12.12 21.61 29.25
C PRO A 200 -10.97 21.62 28.24
N VAL A 201 -11.16 22.23 27.06
CA VAL A 201 -10.29 22.06 25.88
C VAL A 201 -9.06 22.97 25.94
N PHE A 202 -9.23 24.22 26.37
CA PHE A 202 -8.16 25.22 26.45
C PHE A 202 -7.97 25.68 27.89
N PRO A 203 -6.82 25.38 28.53
CA PRO A 203 -6.59 25.71 29.93
C PRO A 203 -6.43 27.22 30.14
N ALA A 204 -6.69 27.66 31.37
CA ALA A 204 -6.43 29.03 31.80
C ALA A 204 -4.93 29.33 31.75
N LEU A 205 -4.57 30.48 31.19
CA LEU A 205 -3.23 31.06 31.30
C LEU A 205 -3.06 31.83 32.62
N VAL A 206 -4.15 32.42 33.12
CA VAL A 206 -4.17 33.09 34.42
C VAL A 206 -3.91 32.10 35.55
N GLY A 207 -2.85 32.36 36.32
CA GLY A 207 -2.46 31.52 37.46
C GLY A 207 -1.80 30.20 37.07
N SER A 208 -1.46 29.99 35.79
CA SER A 208 -0.73 28.80 35.34
C SER A 208 0.73 28.82 35.79
N GLU A 209 1.21 27.73 36.39
CA GLU A 209 2.63 27.55 36.77
C GLU A 209 3.57 27.72 35.56
N ILE A 210 3.14 27.35 34.34
CA ILE A 210 3.94 27.48 33.12
C ILE A 210 4.20 28.95 32.79
N VAL A 211 3.15 29.77 32.79
CA VAL A 211 3.23 31.20 32.48
C VAL A 211 3.89 31.98 33.61
N MET A 212 3.77 31.53 34.86
CA MET A 212 4.35 32.23 36.01
C MET A 212 5.81 31.87 36.31
N ARG A 213 6.24 30.62 36.05
CA ARG A 213 7.50 30.08 36.60
C ARG A 213 8.31 29.17 35.67
N ASP A 214 7.77 28.74 34.54
CA ASP A 214 8.48 27.83 33.62
C ASP A 214 8.59 28.41 32.21
N LYS A 215 9.53 29.34 32.05
CA LYS A 215 9.81 29.95 30.73
C LYS A 215 10.20 28.92 29.68
N THR A 216 10.85 27.83 30.09
CA THR A 216 11.35 26.80 29.17
C THR A 216 10.17 26.07 28.55
N ARG A 217 9.27 25.59 29.41
CA ARG A 217 8.07 24.88 28.96
C ARG A 217 7.14 25.80 28.17
N ASN A 218 7.09 27.09 28.51
CA ASN A 218 6.31 28.07 27.76
C ASN A 218 6.83 28.24 26.32
N ILE A 219 8.16 28.26 26.12
CA ILE A 219 8.79 28.29 24.79
C ILE A 219 8.50 26.98 24.05
N GLU A 220 8.74 25.82 24.67
CA GLU A 220 8.50 24.51 24.04
C GLU A 220 7.06 24.34 23.55
N ILE A 221 6.08 24.78 24.33
CA ILE A 221 4.66 24.69 23.96
C ILE A 221 4.35 25.51 22.71
N LEU A 222 4.91 26.72 22.58
CA LEU A 222 4.75 27.51 21.35
C LEU A 222 5.60 26.95 20.20
N MET A 223 6.77 26.37 20.49
CA MET A 223 7.66 25.84 19.46
C MET A 223 7.18 24.51 18.87
N GLU A 224 6.59 23.64 19.69
CA GLU A 224 6.30 22.25 19.33
C GLU A 224 4.80 21.94 19.32
N GLY A 225 3.98 22.85 19.84
CA GLY A 225 2.59 22.55 20.17
C GLY A 225 2.49 21.59 21.34
N VAL A 226 1.29 21.07 21.60
CA VAL A 226 1.07 20.07 22.66
C VAL A 226 0.57 18.77 22.03
N ARG A 227 1.39 17.72 22.08
CA ARG A 227 1.04 16.39 21.55
C ARG A 227 -0.28 15.91 22.15
N GLY A 228 -1.23 15.54 21.28
CA GLY A 228 -2.56 15.05 21.68
C GLY A 228 -3.56 16.15 22.07
N ALA A 229 -3.25 17.44 21.88
CA ALA A 229 -4.15 18.56 22.11
C ALA A 229 -4.36 19.40 20.83
N ALA A 230 -5.35 20.30 20.86
CA ALA A 230 -5.68 21.21 19.74
C ALA A 230 -4.63 22.32 19.52
N MET A 231 -3.66 22.48 20.43
CA MET A 231 -2.64 23.51 20.35
C MET A 231 -1.52 23.12 19.37
N GLN A 232 -1.51 23.77 18.22
CA GLN A 232 -0.51 23.60 17.17
C GLN A 232 0.82 24.30 17.51
N SER A 233 1.90 23.91 16.83
CA SER A 233 3.19 24.61 16.87
C SER A 233 3.08 25.97 16.17
N PHE A 234 3.58 27.01 16.84
CA PHE A 234 3.75 28.36 16.31
C PHE A 234 5.18 28.65 15.82
N ALA A 235 6.11 27.70 15.93
CA ALA A 235 7.52 27.88 15.53
C ALA A 235 7.71 28.34 14.08
N ASN A 236 6.73 28.07 13.21
CA ASN A 236 6.77 28.45 11.79
C ASN A 236 5.61 29.38 11.40
N GLN A 237 4.85 29.89 12.37
CA GLN A 237 3.73 30.83 12.15
C GLN A 237 4.03 32.22 12.72
N LEU A 238 4.91 32.29 13.72
CA LEU A 238 5.37 33.53 14.34
C LEU A 238 6.87 33.66 14.11
N SER A 239 7.33 34.88 13.78
CA SER A 239 8.76 35.20 13.79
C SER A 239 9.34 34.98 15.19
N GLU A 240 10.66 34.79 15.31
CA GLU A 240 11.34 34.64 16.62
C GLU A 240 11.00 35.80 17.56
N VAL A 241 10.88 37.02 17.00
CA VAL A 241 10.48 38.22 17.73
C VAL A 241 9.02 38.18 18.13
N ASP A 242 8.10 37.73 17.28
CA ASP A 242 6.67 37.62 17.62
C ASP A 242 6.42 36.55 18.69
N MET A 243 7.17 35.45 18.62
CA MET A 243 7.13 34.38 19.60
C MET A 243 7.69 34.84 20.95
N ALA A 244 8.85 35.52 20.95
CA ALA A 244 9.38 36.14 22.16
C ALA A 244 8.43 37.22 22.73
N SER A 245 7.78 37.99 21.87
CA SER A 245 6.84 39.05 22.24
C SER A 245 5.58 38.48 22.90
N VAL A 246 4.94 37.47 22.29
CA VAL A 246 3.70 36.87 22.83
C VAL A 246 3.95 36.11 24.13
N ILE A 247 5.11 35.44 24.26
CA ILE A 247 5.51 34.81 25.52
C ILE A 247 5.76 35.88 26.59
N THR A 248 6.48 36.95 26.25
CA THR A 248 6.74 38.05 27.19
C THR A 248 5.44 38.74 27.64
N TYR A 249 4.50 38.98 26.72
CA TYR A 249 3.19 39.55 27.01
C TYR A 249 2.36 38.63 27.92
N THR A 250 2.18 37.35 27.57
CA THR A 250 1.36 36.40 28.36
C THR A 250 1.88 36.22 29.79
N ARG A 251 3.20 36.14 29.96
CA ARG A 251 3.86 36.09 31.27
C ARG A 251 3.62 37.38 32.07
N GLN A 252 3.75 38.54 31.43
CA GLN A 252 3.59 39.83 32.10
C GLN A 252 2.14 40.11 32.51
N SER A 253 1.17 39.81 31.63
CA SER A 253 -0.25 40.08 31.86
C SER A 253 -0.82 39.22 33.00
N TRP A 254 -0.33 37.99 33.18
CA TRP A 254 -0.93 37.01 34.09
C TRP A 254 -0.08 36.64 35.31
N SER A 255 0.59 37.67 35.85
CA SER A 255 1.24 37.71 37.18
C SER A 255 2.65 37.14 37.30
N ASN A 256 3.47 37.15 36.23
CA ASN A 256 4.92 36.99 36.41
C ASN A 256 5.54 38.14 37.25
N GLY A 257 5.02 39.37 37.13
CA GLY A 257 5.58 40.55 37.82
C GLY A 257 5.22 40.72 39.31
N LYS A 258 4.17 40.07 39.82
CA LYS A 258 3.77 40.15 41.24
C LYS A 258 4.06 38.88 42.04
N ASN A 259 3.91 37.70 41.42
CA ASN A 259 3.96 36.39 42.09
C ASN A 259 4.80 35.32 41.34
N GLY A 260 5.49 35.67 40.24
CA GLY A 260 6.29 34.77 39.40
C GLY A 260 7.80 35.06 39.44
N ASP A 261 8.55 34.49 38.48
CA ASP A 261 10.01 34.56 38.38
C ASP A 261 10.60 35.88 37.82
N GLY A 262 9.77 36.75 37.27
CA GLY A 262 10.15 38.05 36.71
C GLY A 262 10.93 38.00 35.38
N GLU A 263 11.19 36.82 34.82
CA GLU A 263 11.99 36.63 33.61
C GLU A 263 11.20 36.96 32.32
N ILE A 264 11.86 37.65 31.38
CA ILE A 264 11.37 37.96 30.02
C ILE A 264 12.15 37.17 28.98
N ILE A 265 11.55 36.94 27.81
CA ILE A 265 12.24 36.30 26.67
C ILE A 265 12.85 37.39 25.81
N ILE A 266 14.15 37.26 25.53
CA ILE A 266 14.86 38.18 24.65
C ILE A 266 15.31 37.38 23.42
N PRO A 267 14.85 37.74 22.20
CA PRO A 267 15.15 36.98 20.97
C PRO A 267 16.64 36.62 20.79
N GLN A 268 17.53 37.53 21.20
CA GLN A 268 18.99 37.41 21.00
C GLN A 268 19.76 36.65 22.11
N LYS A 269 19.13 36.32 23.25
CA LYS A 269 19.80 35.68 24.40
C LYS A 269 19.35 34.26 24.72
N ASP A 270 18.17 33.86 24.25
CA ASP A 270 17.59 32.55 24.56
C ASP A 270 17.86 31.54 23.43
N SER A 271 19.02 30.87 23.50
CA SER A 271 19.55 29.93 22.48
C SER A 271 18.69 28.69 22.18
N ARG A 272 17.51 28.58 22.79
CA ARG A 272 16.53 27.48 22.58
C ARG A 272 15.48 27.83 21.53
N LEU A 273 15.42 29.10 21.11
CA LEU A 273 14.78 29.51 19.87
C LEU A 273 15.61 29.02 18.66
N GLN A 274 16.91 28.77 18.85
CA GLN A 274 17.82 28.23 17.84
C GLN A 274 17.82 26.70 17.89
N LYS A 275 17.46 26.07 16.77
CA LYS A 275 17.42 24.61 16.59
C LYS A 275 18.83 24.03 16.70
N GLN A 276 19.10 23.27 17.77
CA GLN A 276 20.13 22.23 17.72
C GLN A 276 19.81 21.04 18.63
N SER A 277 19.89 19.86 18.01
CA SER A 277 19.82 18.54 18.60
C SER A 277 21.05 18.23 19.45
N ARG A 278 20.89 17.47 20.53
CA ARG A 278 21.95 16.58 21.04
C ARG A 278 21.45 15.49 21.98
N SER A 279 21.95 14.30 21.67
CA SER A 279 21.82 13.00 22.31
C SER A 279 22.56 12.89 23.63
N LEU A 280 22.17 11.93 24.48
CA LEU A 280 23.01 11.38 25.55
C LEU A 280 22.66 9.89 25.79
N ASN A 281 23.61 9.02 25.44
CA ASN A 281 23.70 7.57 25.74
C ASN A 281 24.11 7.33 27.20
N TYR A 282 23.75 6.17 27.79
CA TYR A 282 24.66 5.05 28.20
C TYR A 282 24.08 4.12 29.30
N ARG A 283 24.00 2.79 29.06
CA ARG A 283 24.75 1.68 29.73
C ARG A 283 24.08 0.28 29.65
N ASN A 284 24.84 -0.65 29.04
CA ASN A 284 24.67 -2.10 28.98
C ASN A 284 25.00 -2.85 30.28
N ARG A 285 24.50 -4.10 30.44
CA ARG A 285 25.23 -5.31 30.90
C ARG A 285 24.45 -6.63 30.60
N PRO A 286 25.12 -7.81 30.53
CA PRO A 286 24.83 -8.88 29.54
C PRO A 286 24.65 -10.34 30.09
N GLU A 287 24.49 -11.29 29.15
CA GLU A 287 24.71 -12.78 29.20
C GLU A 287 23.56 -13.68 29.76
N LYS A 288 23.25 -14.91 29.30
CA LYS A 288 23.73 -15.89 28.27
C LYS A 288 22.78 -17.11 28.20
N MET A 289 22.75 -17.81 27.04
CA MET A 289 22.54 -19.27 26.75
C MET A 289 21.35 -20.06 27.38
N SER A 290 20.82 -21.17 26.86
CA SER A 290 21.02 -22.01 25.67
C SER A 290 19.76 -22.88 25.45
N THR A 291 19.63 -23.41 24.23
CA THR A 291 18.74 -24.49 23.80
C THR A 291 18.96 -25.81 24.55
N ILE A 292 17.96 -26.70 24.52
CA ILE A 292 18.08 -28.13 24.13
C ILE A 292 16.68 -28.66 23.77
N VAL A 293 16.69 -29.44 22.69
CA VAL A 293 15.60 -30.24 22.12
C VAL A 293 15.65 -31.63 22.76
N GLU A 294 14.51 -32.27 22.98
CA GLU A 294 14.47 -33.73 22.89
C GLU A 294 13.11 -34.25 22.43
N THR A 295 13.22 -35.25 21.57
CA THR A 295 12.26 -36.05 20.81
C THR A 295 11.44 -36.98 21.69
N HIS A 296 10.22 -37.38 21.29
CA HIS A 296 9.79 -38.79 21.38
C HIS A 296 8.64 -39.15 20.42
N ASP A 297 8.96 -40.22 19.70
CA ASP A 297 8.24 -41.25 18.97
C ASP A 297 6.76 -41.58 19.28
N ASP A 298 6.02 -41.66 18.17
CA ASP A 298 5.39 -42.87 17.61
C ASP A 298 4.00 -43.38 18.10
N HIS A 299 3.30 -43.92 17.10
CA HIS A 299 2.17 -44.85 17.09
C HIS A 299 0.73 -44.32 17.01
N GLY A 300 0.02 -44.91 16.02
CA GLY A 300 -1.42 -45.14 16.09
C GLY A 300 -2.16 -44.77 14.82
N HIS A 301 -2.22 -45.68 13.84
CA HIS A 301 -3.16 -45.59 12.73
C HIS A 301 -4.61 -45.68 13.25
N HIS A 302 -5.20 -44.53 13.55
CA HIS A 302 -6.62 -44.38 13.81
C HIS A 302 -7.25 -43.58 12.68
N GLY A 303 -8.45 -43.99 12.24
CA GLY A 303 -9.26 -43.19 11.30
C GLY A 303 -9.50 -41.77 11.82
N PRO A 304 -10.05 -40.86 10.99
CA PRO A 304 -10.11 -39.44 11.31
C PRO A 304 -10.77 -39.20 12.68
N ALA A 305 -10.11 -38.40 13.51
CA ALA A 305 -10.68 -37.92 14.76
C ALA A 305 -12.04 -37.25 14.49
N LYS A 306 -12.97 -37.28 15.44
CA LYS A 306 -14.33 -36.72 15.27
C LYS A 306 -14.45 -35.35 15.94
N GLY A 307 -15.34 -34.49 15.45
CA GLY A 307 -15.59 -33.17 16.05
C GLY A 307 -14.41 -32.21 15.88
N LEU A 308 -14.14 -31.38 16.90
CA LEU A 308 -13.07 -30.36 16.86
C LEU A 308 -11.67 -30.95 16.74
N THR A 309 -11.42 -32.12 17.32
CA THR A 309 -10.12 -32.80 17.25
C THR A 309 -9.79 -33.26 15.83
N ARG A 310 -10.79 -33.42 14.94
CA ARG A 310 -10.55 -33.62 13.50
C ARG A 310 -9.73 -32.48 12.97
N TRP A 311 -10.16 -31.25 13.20
CA TRP A 311 -9.60 -30.05 12.56
C TRP A 311 -8.33 -29.56 13.23
N LEU A 312 -8.24 -29.64 14.57
CA LEU A 312 -7.06 -29.17 15.30
C LEU A 312 -5.81 -30.00 14.99
N TYR A 313 -5.95 -31.33 15.01
CA TYR A 313 -4.83 -32.27 14.90
C TYR A 313 -4.76 -32.97 13.54
N THR A 314 -5.53 -32.52 12.53
CA THR A 314 -5.49 -33.15 11.20
C THR A 314 -4.11 -33.05 10.58
N THR A 315 -3.66 -34.16 9.99
CA THR A 315 -2.51 -34.18 9.08
C THR A 315 -2.96 -34.36 7.63
N ASN A 316 -4.25 -34.51 7.37
CA ASN A 316 -4.76 -34.79 6.04
C ASN A 316 -4.76 -33.54 5.17
N HIS A 317 -4.16 -33.62 3.98
CA HIS A 317 -4.10 -32.49 3.06
C HIS A 317 -5.45 -31.88 2.68
N LYS A 318 -6.53 -32.67 2.62
CA LYS A 318 -7.87 -32.15 2.26
C LYS A 318 -8.47 -31.35 3.41
N ASP A 319 -8.39 -31.86 4.64
CA ASP A 319 -8.87 -31.13 5.81
C ASP A 319 -8.05 -29.83 6.01
N ILE A 320 -6.72 -29.88 5.87
CA ILE A 320 -5.86 -28.69 5.92
C ILE A 320 -6.20 -27.72 4.79
N GLY A 321 -6.40 -28.22 3.56
CA GLY A 321 -6.81 -27.41 2.43
C GLY A 321 -8.14 -26.69 2.68
N THR A 322 -9.11 -27.37 3.31
CA THR A 322 -10.39 -26.77 3.73
C THR A 322 -10.20 -25.70 4.79
N LEU A 323 -9.30 -25.91 5.75
CA LEU A 323 -8.97 -24.90 6.77
C LEU A 323 -8.40 -23.63 6.13
N TYR A 324 -7.46 -23.76 5.19
CA TYR A 324 -6.92 -22.64 4.41
C TYR A 324 -8.01 -21.88 3.63
N LEU A 325 -8.92 -22.60 2.97
CA LEU A 325 -10.01 -21.99 2.19
C LEU A 325 -11.00 -21.23 3.08
N TRP A 326 -11.41 -21.79 4.22
CA TRP A 326 -12.30 -21.10 5.16
C TRP A 326 -11.62 -19.92 5.85
N PHE A 327 -10.34 -20.05 6.20
CA PHE A 327 -9.55 -18.96 6.73
C PHE A 327 -9.47 -17.80 5.72
N SER A 328 -9.11 -18.11 4.47
CA SER A 328 -9.07 -17.12 3.39
C SER A 328 -10.44 -16.47 3.17
N PHE A 329 -11.52 -17.26 3.23
CA PHE A 329 -12.86 -16.72 3.03
C PHE A 329 -13.30 -15.80 4.18
N LEU A 330 -12.92 -16.11 5.43
CA LEU A 330 -13.11 -15.21 6.56
C LEU A 330 -12.30 -13.91 6.37
N MET A 331 -11.04 -14.01 5.97
CA MET A 331 -10.20 -12.86 5.67
C MET A 331 -10.76 -12.02 4.51
N LEU A 332 -11.41 -12.64 3.52
CA LEU A 332 -12.08 -11.94 2.42
C LEU A 332 -13.20 -11.04 2.94
N PHE A 333 -13.99 -11.50 3.92
CA PHE A 333 -15.01 -10.67 4.53
C PHE A 333 -14.41 -9.54 5.38
N ILE A 334 -13.32 -9.78 6.11
CA ILE A 334 -12.66 -8.76 6.92
C ILE A 334 -12.01 -7.69 6.02
N GLY A 335 -11.17 -8.10 5.06
CA GLY A 335 -10.54 -7.18 4.10
C GLY A 335 -11.55 -6.50 3.19
N GLY A 336 -12.61 -7.21 2.78
CA GLY A 336 -13.72 -6.67 2.02
C GLY A 336 -14.50 -5.60 2.80
N ALA A 337 -14.78 -5.83 4.09
CA ALA A 337 -15.43 -4.83 4.95
C ALA A 337 -14.57 -3.56 5.09
N MET A 338 -13.25 -3.69 5.20
CA MET A 338 -12.34 -2.53 5.20
C MET A 338 -12.42 -1.75 3.88
N ALA A 339 -12.51 -2.42 2.74
CA ALA A 339 -12.76 -1.75 1.45
C ALA A 339 -14.11 -1.04 1.39
N MET A 340 -15.16 -1.60 2.01
CA MET A 340 -16.46 -0.93 2.09
C MET A 340 -16.38 0.35 2.92
N VAL A 341 -15.62 0.36 4.02
CA VAL A 341 -15.38 1.59 4.80
C VAL A 341 -14.65 2.65 3.97
N ILE A 342 -13.58 2.26 3.26
CA ILE A 342 -12.83 3.16 2.36
C ILE A 342 -13.76 3.77 1.31
N ARG A 343 -14.62 2.95 0.68
CA ARG A 343 -15.54 3.45 -0.36
C ARG A 343 -16.73 4.21 0.17
N ALA A 344 -17.15 3.95 1.40
CA ALA A 344 -18.17 4.75 2.07
C ALA A 344 -17.65 6.15 2.40
N GLU A 345 -16.39 6.25 2.88
CA GLU A 345 -15.74 7.56 3.08
C GLU A 345 -15.62 8.33 1.77
N LEU A 346 -15.18 7.65 0.70
CA LEU A 346 -14.96 8.26 -0.60
C LEU A 346 -16.21 8.33 -1.48
N PHE A 347 -17.41 8.30 -0.88
CA PHE A 347 -18.66 8.42 -1.64
C PHE A 347 -18.91 9.87 -2.10
N GLU A 348 -18.59 10.84 -1.24
CA GLU A 348 -18.72 12.27 -1.49
C GLU A 348 -17.44 13.02 -1.05
N PRO A 349 -17.11 14.18 -1.65
CA PRO A 349 -16.00 15.02 -1.19
C PRO A 349 -16.21 15.53 0.25
N GLY A 350 -15.14 15.72 1.00
CA GLY A 350 -15.11 16.06 2.43
C GLY A 350 -15.07 14.81 3.32
N LEU A 351 -14.64 14.96 4.58
CA LEU A 351 -14.62 13.86 5.55
C LEU A 351 -16.03 13.54 6.07
N GLN A 352 -16.45 12.28 5.99
CA GLN A 352 -17.86 11.87 6.22
C GLN A 352 -18.02 10.94 7.42
N ILE A 353 -17.28 9.85 7.46
CA ILE A 353 -17.54 8.69 8.32
C ILE A 353 -16.34 8.40 9.22
N VAL A 354 -15.13 8.49 8.67
CA VAL A 354 -13.90 8.10 9.38
C VAL A 354 -12.84 9.18 9.33
N GLN A 355 -12.07 9.25 10.42
CA GLN A 355 -10.92 10.15 10.50
C GLN A 355 -9.78 9.66 9.60
N PRO A 356 -8.92 10.57 9.08
CA PRO A 356 -7.82 10.23 8.17
C PRO A 356 -6.90 9.11 8.66
N GLU A 357 -6.64 9.05 9.97
CA GLU A 357 -5.80 8.00 10.55
C GLU A 357 -6.46 6.61 10.41
N PHE A 358 -7.74 6.49 10.75
CA PHE A 358 -8.47 5.23 10.63
C PHE A 358 -8.65 4.83 9.16
N PHE A 359 -8.85 5.80 8.26
CA PHE A 359 -8.85 5.56 6.81
C PHE A 359 -7.53 4.93 6.34
N ASN A 360 -6.39 5.46 6.79
CA ASN A 360 -5.07 4.91 6.48
C ASN A 360 -4.88 3.51 7.09
N GLN A 361 -5.42 3.26 8.29
CA GLN A 361 -5.42 1.93 8.90
C GLN A 361 -6.23 0.92 8.09
N MET A 362 -7.43 1.29 7.62
CA MET A 362 -8.26 0.45 6.76
C MET A 362 -7.55 0.17 5.43
N THR A 363 -6.96 1.19 4.81
CA THR A 363 -6.23 1.06 3.54
C THR A 363 -5.01 0.12 3.69
N THR A 364 -4.26 0.27 4.78
CA THR A 364 -3.08 -0.57 5.08
C THR A 364 -3.47 -2.02 5.32
N ASN A 365 -4.43 -2.26 6.22
CA ASN A 365 -4.85 -3.61 6.59
C ASN A 365 -5.63 -4.30 5.47
N HIS A 366 -6.43 -3.56 4.68
CA HIS A 366 -7.09 -4.11 3.48
C HIS A 366 -6.05 -4.72 2.54
N GLY A 367 -5.00 -3.96 2.18
CA GLY A 367 -3.95 -4.45 1.29
C GLY A 367 -3.23 -5.68 1.84
N LEU A 368 -2.81 -5.63 3.11
CA LEU A 368 -2.12 -6.75 3.79
C LEU A 368 -2.99 -8.00 3.87
N ILE A 369 -4.26 -7.86 4.28
CA ILE A 369 -5.19 -8.98 4.44
C ILE A 369 -5.55 -9.57 3.08
N MET A 370 -5.81 -8.75 2.06
CA MET A 370 -6.17 -9.28 0.74
C MET A 370 -5.01 -10.08 0.12
N VAL A 371 -3.77 -9.58 0.20
CA VAL A 371 -2.60 -10.27 -0.35
C VAL A 371 -2.26 -11.53 0.48
N PHE A 372 -1.91 -11.34 1.76
CA PHE A 372 -1.34 -12.41 2.59
C PHE A 372 -2.39 -13.26 3.31
N GLY A 373 -3.60 -12.74 3.50
CA GLY A 373 -4.69 -13.40 4.24
C GLY A 373 -5.73 -14.05 3.34
N VAL A 374 -5.93 -13.54 2.13
CA VAL A 374 -6.94 -14.04 1.18
C VAL A 374 -6.30 -14.79 0.03
N ILE A 375 -5.58 -14.09 -0.86
CA ILE A 375 -5.14 -14.65 -2.13
C ILE A 375 -4.15 -15.80 -1.92
N MET A 376 -3.05 -15.58 -1.17
CA MET A 376 -2.07 -16.64 -0.95
C MET A 376 -2.66 -17.84 -0.20
N PRO A 377 -3.39 -17.66 0.93
CA PRO A 377 -3.93 -18.80 1.67
C PRO A 377 -5.01 -19.57 0.88
N ALA A 378 -5.84 -18.90 0.07
CA ALA A 378 -6.80 -19.59 -0.81
C ALA A 378 -6.08 -20.50 -1.79
N PHE A 379 -5.04 -19.98 -2.44
CA PHE A 379 -4.23 -20.74 -3.36
C PHE A 379 -3.56 -21.92 -2.65
N VAL A 380 -2.91 -21.73 -1.50
CA VAL A 380 -2.32 -22.83 -0.72
C VAL A 380 -3.38 -23.86 -0.33
N GLY A 381 -4.61 -23.43 -0.04
CA GLY A 381 -5.74 -24.32 0.23
C GLY A 381 -6.13 -25.18 -0.98
N LEU A 382 -6.20 -24.58 -2.16
CA LEU A 382 -6.42 -25.30 -3.43
C LEU A 382 -5.26 -26.25 -3.74
N ALA A 383 -4.01 -25.84 -3.50
CA ALA A 383 -2.82 -26.65 -3.67
C ALA A 383 -2.87 -27.91 -2.80
N ASN A 384 -3.20 -27.71 -1.51
CA ASN A 384 -3.37 -28.77 -0.54
C ASN A 384 -4.44 -29.76 -0.96
N TRP A 385 -5.59 -29.29 -1.43
CA TRP A 385 -6.62 -30.18 -1.97
C TRP A 385 -6.14 -30.94 -3.20
N MET A 386 -5.64 -30.22 -4.21
CA MET A 386 -5.56 -30.75 -5.57
C MET A 386 -4.23 -31.41 -5.90
N ILE A 387 -3.09 -30.93 -5.39
CA ILE A 387 -1.77 -31.44 -5.81
C ILE A 387 -1.64 -32.95 -5.57
N PRO A 388 -1.89 -33.49 -4.36
CA PRO A 388 -1.77 -34.93 -4.15
C PRO A 388 -2.70 -35.74 -5.06
N MET A 389 -3.92 -35.27 -5.28
CA MET A 389 -4.87 -35.95 -6.17
C MET A 389 -4.43 -35.93 -7.64
N GLN A 390 -3.91 -34.79 -8.10
CA GLN A 390 -3.47 -34.58 -9.49
C GLN A 390 -2.18 -35.31 -9.84
N ILE A 391 -1.32 -35.58 -8.86
CA ILE A 391 -0.07 -36.33 -9.08
C ILE A 391 -0.18 -37.82 -8.71
N GLY A 392 -1.35 -38.29 -8.25
CA GLY A 392 -1.54 -39.69 -7.85
C GLY A 392 -0.92 -40.07 -6.50
N ALA A 393 -0.72 -39.10 -5.61
CA ALA A 393 -0.15 -39.30 -4.27
C ALA A 393 -1.24 -39.53 -3.20
N PRO A 394 -0.94 -40.28 -2.12
CA PRO A 394 -1.90 -40.52 -1.03
C PRO A 394 -2.18 -39.28 -0.16
N ASP A 395 -1.17 -38.43 0.05
CA ASP A 395 -1.17 -37.22 0.89
C ASP A 395 0.03 -36.31 0.49
N MET A 396 0.24 -35.21 1.21
CA MET A 396 1.44 -34.38 1.12
C MET A 396 2.66 -35.06 1.79
N ALA A 397 3.88 -34.69 1.38
CA ALA A 397 5.12 -35.29 1.85
C ALA A 397 5.42 -35.07 3.34
N LEU A 398 5.05 -33.90 3.89
CA LEU A 398 5.30 -33.51 5.27
C LEU A 398 3.99 -33.13 5.97
N PRO A 399 3.10 -34.11 6.29
CA PRO A 399 1.75 -33.84 6.79
C PRO A 399 1.67 -33.02 8.09
N ARG A 400 2.61 -33.24 9.03
CA ARG A 400 2.67 -32.47 10.30
C ARG A 400 3.17 -31.05 10.09
N LEU A 401 4.13 -30.87 9.19
CA LEU A 401 4.63 -29.53 8.83
C LEU A 401 3.53 -28.70 8.17
N ASN A 402 2.69 -29.37 7.37
CA ASN A 402 1.52 -28.78 6.72
C ASN A 402 0.47 -28.27 7.72
N ASN A 403 0.26 -29.01 8.81
CA ASN A 403 -0.63 -28.57 9.89
C ASN A 403 -0.05 -27.33 10.59
N LEU A 404 1.26 -27.35 10.91
CA LEU A 404 1.93 -26.21 11.51
C LEU A 404 1.89 -24.97 10.61
N SER A 405 2.14 -25.12 9.31
CA SER A 405 2.10 -23.98 8.38
C SER A 405 0.73 -23.30 8.38
N PHE A 406 -0.37 -24.05 8.48
CA PHE A 406 -1.69 -23.46 8.61
C PHE A 406 -1.85 -22.66 9.91
N TRP A 407 -1.54 -23.25 11.07
CA TRP A 407 -1.84 -22.64 12.37
C TRP A 407 -1.05 -21.36 12.66
N LEU A 408 0.08 -21.15 11.99
CA LEU A 408 0.81 -19.88 12.05
C LEU A 408 -0.01 -18.71 11.46
N LEU A 409 -0.89 -18.95 10.48
CA LEU A 409 -1.67 -17.88 9.84
C LEU A 409 -2.75 -17.27 10.75
N PRO A 410 -3.69 -18.05 11.36
CA PRO A 410 -4.64 -17.48 12.31
C PRO A 410 -3.96 -16.75 13.47
N MET A 411 -2.81 -17.23 13.93
CA MET A 411 -2.01 -16.55 14.96
C MET A 411 -1.51 -15.19 14.45
N ALA A 412 -0.86 -15.15 13.28
CA ALA A 412 -0.30 -13.93 12.72
C ALA A 412 -1.38 -12.87 12.44
N PHE A 413 -2.49 -13.27 11.81
CA PHE A 413 -3.59 -12.34 11.52
C PHE A 413 -4.37 -11.95 12.77
N GLY A 414 -4.49 -12.85 13.76
CA GLY A 414 -5.04 -12.50 15.06
C GLY A 414 -4.25 -11.39 15.75
N ILE A 415 -2.91 -11.46 15.71
CA ILE A 415 -2.03 -10.42 16.23
C ILE A 415 -2.18 -9.13 15.42
N LEU A 416 -2.11 -9.19 14.08
CA LEU A 416 -2.25 -8.02 13.21
C LEU A 416 -3.58 -7.29 13.47
N ILE A 417 -4.71 -8.01 13.45
CA ILE A 417 -6.04 -7.43 13.64
C ILE A 417 -6.21 -6.90 15.07
N SER A 418 -5.59 -7.54 16.07
CA SER A 418 -5.67 -7.07 17.47
C SER A 418 -5.14 -5.63 17.65
N THR A 419 -4.23 -5.18 16.78
CA THR A 419 -3.68 -3.81 16.84
C THR A 419 -4.74 -2.73 16.66
N LEU A 420 -5.82 -3.00 15.91
CA LEU A 420 -6.94 -2.06 15.73
C LEU A 420 -7.70 -1.78 17.04
N PHE A 421 -7.56 -2.65 18.03
CA PHE A 421 -8.21 -2.52 19.33
C PHE A 421 -7.26 -2.04 20.44
N MET A 422 -6.00 -1.75 20.10
CA MET A 422 -5.00 -1.22 21.02
C MET A 422 -5.03 0.32 21.02
N PRO A 423 -4.60 0.99 22.11
CA PRO A 423 -4.66 2.46 22.20
C PRO A 423 -3.92 3.21 21.08
N ALA A 424 -2.83 2.65 20.55
CA ALA A 424 -2.08 3.28 19.45
C ALA A 424 -2.66 2.98 18.06
N GLY A 425 -3.73 2.18 17.96
CA GLY A 425 -4.34 1.79 16.69
C GLY A 425 -3.49 0.81 15.86
N GLY A 426 -3.96 0.49 14.65
CA GLY A 426 -3.27 -0.42 13.73
C GLY A 426 -2.26 0.28 12.82
N PRO A 427 -1.51 -0.49 12.00
CA PRO A 427 -0.61 0.04 10.97
C PRO A 427 -1.32 1.03 10.03
N ASN A 428 -0.74 2.21 9.80
CA ASN A 428 -1.35 3.33 9.06
C ASN A 428 -0.45 3.91 7.95
N PHE A 429 0.53 3.13 7.46
CA PHE A 429 1.59 3.54 6.54
C PHE A 429 1.53 2.86 5.15
N GLY A 430 0.39 2.26 4.80
CA GLY A 430 0.19 1.53 3.55
C GLY A 430 0.80 0.11 3.57
N TRP A 431 0.31 -0.78 2.71
CA TRP A 431 0.78 -2.18 2.67
C TRP A 431 2.25 -2.34 2.22
N THR A 432 2.86 -1.27 1.68
CA THR A 432 4.28 -1.23 1.30
C THR A 432 5.18 -0.77 2.45
N PHE A 433 4.60 -0.18 3.50
CA PHE A 433 5.25 0.18 4.76
C PHE A 433 6.65 0.80 4.59
N TYR A 434 6.74 1.81 3.73
CA TYR A 434 8.01 2.47 3.43
C TYR A 434 8.60 3.15 4.68
N ALA A 435 9.90 2.93 4.88
CA ALA A 435 10.68 3.75 5.80
C ALA A 435 10.93 5.15 5.19
N PRO A 436 10.98 6.22 6.00
CA PRO A 436 10.94 6.21 7.46
C PRO A 436 9.54 6.33 8.07
N LEU A 437 8.46 6.37 7.26
CA LEU A 437 7.09 6.47 7.78
C LEU A 437 6.73 5.26 8.66
N SER A 438 7.13 4.06 8.26
CA SER A 438 6.88 2.81 9.00
C SER A 438 7.87 2.52 10.13
N THR A 439 8.88 3.37 10.34
CA THR A 439 9.86 3.23 11.42
C THR A 439 9.73 4.36 12.43
N THR A 440 10.02 5.59 12.02
CA THR A 440 10.10 6.76 12.92
C THR A 440 8.72 7.31 13.28
N TYR A 441 7.76 7.19 12.37
CA TYR A 441 6.42 7.79 12.48
C TYR A 441 5.31 6.74 12.63
N ALA A 442 5.67 5.47 12.79
CA ALA A 442 4.71 4.40 12.95
C ALA A 442 4.07 4.43 14.34
N PRO A 443 2.83 3.94 14.48
CA PRO A 443 2.24 3.70 15.79
C PRO A 443 3.07 2.70 16.60
N ASP A 444 3.04 2.80 17.93
CA ASP A 444 3.78 1.90 18.84
C ASP A 444 3.46 0.40 18.61
N THR A 445 2.30 0.11 18.02
CA THR A 445 1.87 -1.25 17.63
C THR A 445 2.63 -1.84 16.44
N VAL A 446 3.52 -1.09 15.79
CA VAL A 446 4.34 -1.56 14.65
C VAL A 446 5.11 -2.83 14.96
N THR A 447 5.51 -3.04 16.22
CA THR A 447 6.21 -4.26 16.65
C THR A 447 5.34 -5.51 16.49
N PHE A 448 4.03 -5.41 16.75
CA PHE A 448 3.09 -6.51 16.53
C PHE A 448 2.91 -6.79 15.04
N PHE A 449 2.89 -5.74 14.20
CA PHE A 449 2.89 -5.88 12.75
C PHE A 449 4.14 -6.61 12.24
N ILE A 450 5.33 -6.18 12.66
CA ILE A 450 6.61 -6.81 12.28
C ILE A 450 6.61 -8.29 12.66
N PHE A 451 6.19 -8.61 13.88
CA PHE A 451 6.11 -10.00 14.33
C PHE A 451 5.10 -10.81 13.51
N SER A 452 3.94 -10.23 13.20
CA SER A 452 2.92 -10.87 12.37
C SER A 452 3.46 -11.22 10.98
N VAL A 453 4.20 -10.30 10.34
CA VAL A 453 4.82 -10.54 9.02
C VAL A 453 5.84 -11.68 9.07
N HIS A 454 6.67 -11.77 10.11
CA HIS A 454 7.60 -12.89 10.28
C HIS A 454 6.87 -14.24 10.39
N VAL A 455 5.79 -14.29 11.16
CA VAL A 455 4.99 -15.52 11.34
C VAL A 455 4.30 -15.92 10.03
N MET A 456 3.77 -14.96 9.27
CA MET A 456 3.22 -15.20 7.92
C MET A 456 4.29 -15.76 6.96
N GLY A 457 5.48 -15.15 6.97
CA GLY A 457 6.61 -15.61 6.14
C GLY A 457 7.06 -17.03 6.48
N ALA A 458 7.13 -17.36 7.77
CA ALA A 458 7.44 -18.72 8.22
C ALA A 458 6.43 -19.75 7.71
N SER A 459 5.12 -19.45 7.81
CA SER A 459 4.05 -20.29 7.23
C SER A 459 4.31 -20.58 5.74
N SER A 460 4.58 -19.53 4.96
CA SER A 460 4.78 -19.63 3.50
C SER A 460 6.02 -20.47 3.14
N ILE A 461 7.12 -20.34 3.87
CA ILE A 461 8.34 -21.13 3.65
C ILE A 461 8.07 -22.61 3.93
N LEU A 462 7.45 -22.93 5.07
CA LEU A 462 7.14 -24.31 5.46
C LEU A 462 6.20 -24.99 4.45
N GLY A 463 5.15 -24.28 4.01
CA GLY A 463 4.22 -24.77 3.00
C GLY A 463 4.91 -25.02 1.65
N SER A 464 5.82 -24.13 1.24
CA SER A 464 6.54 -24.24 -0.03
C SER A 464 7.49 -25.45 -0.06
N ILE A 465 8.23 -25.70 1.03
CA ILE A 465 9.09 -26.88 1.16
C ILE A 465 8.26 -28.16 1.03
N ASN A 466 7.09 -28.20 1.67
CA ASN A 466 6.19 -29.35 1.61
C ASN A 466 5.66 -29.58 0.18
N ILE A 467 5.22 -28.53 -0.52
CA ILE A 467 4.75 -28.62 -1.91
C ILE A 467 5.85 -29.13 -2.84
N ILE A 468 7.07 -28.58 -2.77
CA ILE A 468 8.20 -29.01 -3.61
C ILE A 468 8.51 -30.48 -3.37
N THR A 469 8.63 -30.88 -2.12
CA THR A 469 8.94 -32.27 -1.75
C THR A 469 7.86 -33.23 -2.24
N THR A 470 6.59 -32.84 -2.12
CA THR A 470 5.44 -33.63 -2.59
C THR A 470 5.49 -33.80 -4.10
N ILE A 471 5.61 -32.71 -4.86
CA ILE A 471 5.63 -32.75 -6.32
C ILE A 471 6.84 -33.53 -6.82
N LEU A 472 8.03 -33.34 -6.25
CA LEU A 472 9.26 -33.94 -6.78
C LEU A 472 9.41 -35.43 -6.46
N ASN A 473 8.92 -35.87 -5.29
CA ASN A 473 9.20 -37.21 -4.77
C ASN A 473 8.00 -38.16 -4.77
N MET A 474 6.76 -37.67 -4.88
CA MET A 474 5.56 -38.50 -4.67
C MET A 474 4.66 -38.66 -5.91
N ARG A 475 5.12 -38.21 -7.09
CA ARG A 475 4.39 -38.42 -8.35
C ARG A 475 4.16 -39.91 -8.63
N ALA A 476 3.01 -40.20 -9.21
CA ALA A 476 2.66 -41.48 -9.79
C ALA A 476 3.75 -42.00 -10.75
N PRO A 477 4.02 -43.33 -10.76
CA PRO A 477 4.95 -43.93 -11.71
C PRO A 477 4.59 -43.57 -13.15
N GLY A 478 5.61 -43.21 -13.95
CA GLY A 478 5.45 -42.82 -15.36
C GLY A 478 5.07 -41.35 -15.61
N MET A 479 4.70 -40.58 -14.58
CA MET A 479 4.50 -39.13 -14.67
C MET A 479 5.83 -38.37 -14.64
N THR A 480 6.38 -38.10 -15.83
CA THR A 480 7.53 -37.19 -15.98
C THR A 480 7.13 -35.74 -15.73
N LEU A 481 8.09 -34.84 -15.50
CA LEU A 481 7.81 -33.42 -15.28
C LEU A 481 6.97 -32.81 -16.43
N MET A 482 7.31 -33.12 -17.68
CA MET A 482 6.56 -32.62 -18.84
C MET A 482 5.22 -33.33 -19.07
N LYS A 483 4.78 -34.22 -18.19
CA LYS A 483 3.43 -34.80 -18.18
C LYS A 483 2.56 -34.30 -17.02
N MET A 484 3.09 -33.43 -16.15
CA MET A 484 2.32 -32.92 -15.01
C MET A 484 1.22 -31.94 -15.45
N PRO A 485 0.07 -31.91 -14.75
CA PRO A 485 -0.93 -30.87 -14.94
C PRO A 485 -0.38 -29.44 -14.82
N LEU A 486 -0.92 -28.48 -15.59
CA LEU A 486 -0.44 -27.08 -15.57
C LEU A 486 -0.60 -26.41 -14.20
N PHE A 487 -1.63 -26.78 -13.43
CA PHE A 487 -1.77 -26.34 -12.03
C PHE A 487 -0.64 -26.85 -11.12
N VAL A 488 -0.17 -28.08 -11.32
CA VAL A 488 0.96 -28.63 -10.56
C VAL A 488 2.25 -27.90 -10.96
N TRP A 489 2.46 -27.63 -12.26
CA TRP A 489 3.58 -26.82 -12.74
C TRP A 489 3.60 -25.41 -12.17
N SER A 490 2.44 -24.73 -12.18
CA SER A 490 2.35 -23.37 -11.65
C SER A 490 2.67 -23.33 -10.15
N TRP A 491 2.24 -24.35 -9.39
CA TRP A 491 2.60 -24.49 -7.98
C TRP A 491 4.05 -24.82 -7.72
N LEU A 492 4.66 -25.69 -8.53
CA LEU A 492 6.09 -25.99 -8.40
C LEU A 492 6.91 -24.71 -8.52
N ILE A 493 6.59 -23.88 -9.51
CA ILE A 493 7.24 -22.58 -9.72
C ILE A 493 6.93 -21.62 -8.56
N THR A 494 5.67 -21.51 -8.16
CA THR A 494 5.22 -20.65 -7.05
C THR A 494 5.96 -20.97 -5.75
N ALA A 495 6.13 -22.26 -5.43
CA ALA A 495 6.83 -22.69 -4.22
C ALA A 495 8.33 -22.36 -4.25
N TYR A 496 8.99 -22.46 -5.41
CA TYR A 496 10.40 -22.02 -5.53
C TYR A 496 10.55 -20.51 -5.41
N LEU A 497 9.63 -19.73 -6.01
CA LEU A 497 9.62 -18.27 -5.86
C LEU A 497 9.47 -17.89 -4.39
N LEU A 498 8.52 -18.50 -3.67
CA LEU A 498 8.30 -18.25 -2.24
C LEU A 498 9.55 -18.49 -1.39
N ILE A 499 10.26 -19.60 -1.61
CA ILE A 499 11.52 -19.88 -0.89
C ILE A 499 12.59 -18.82 -1.21
N ALA A 500 12.65 -18.34 -2.45
CA ALA A 500 13.64 -17.36 -2.86
C ALA A 500 13.38 -15.96 -2.28
N VAL A 501 12.11 -15.54 -2.15
CA VAL A 501 11.79 -14.14 -1.80
C VAL A 501 11.33 -13.90 -0.37
N MET A 502 10.76 -14.89 0.32
CA MET A 502 10.32 -14.73 1.71
C MET A 502 11.44 -14.33 2.68
N PRO A 503 12.68 -14.86 2.56
CA PRO A 503 13.80 -14.40 3.39
C PRO A 503 14.15 -12.92 3.18
N VAL A 504 13.91 -12.37 1.99
CA VAL A 504 14.16 -10.96 1.67
C VAL A 504 13.19 -10.07 2.44
N LEU A 505 11.89 -10.40 2.41
CA LEU A 505 10.87 -9.69 3.20
C LEU A 505 11.18 -9.75 4.70
N ALA A 506 11.53 -10.94 5.21
CA ALA A 506 11.92 -11.12 6.61
C ALA A 506 13.14 -10.27 6.98
N GLY A 507 14.12 -10.16 6.06
CA GLY A 507 15.25 -9.25 6.19
C GLY A 507 14.82 -7.78 6.32
N THR A 508 13.93 -7.30 5.44
CA THR A 508 13.39 -5.93 5.50
C THR A 508 12.74 -5.61 6.84
N VAL A 509 11.81 -6.45 7.30
CA VAL A 509 11.12 -6.20 8.58
C VAL A 509 12.01 -6.44 9.79
N THR A 510 13.07 -7.24 9.68
CA THR A 510 14.11 -7.35 10.71
C THR A 510 14.94 -6.07 10.79
N MET A 511 15.36 -5.49 9.66
CA MET A 511 16.08 -4.21 9.65
C MET A 511 15.21 -3.08 10.22
N MET A 512 13.91 -3.05 9.92
CA MET A 512 12.97 -2.13 10.57
C MET A 512 12.95 -2.30 12.09
N LEU A 513 12.87 -3.55 12.57
CA LEU A 513 12.89 -3.85 14.00
C LEU A 513 14.18 -3.33 14.67
N MET A 514 15.32 -3.49 13.99
CA MET A 514 16.62 -3.02 14.47
C MET A 514 16.70 -1.50 14.53
N ASP A 515 16.19 -0.80 13.50
CA ASP A 515 16.17 0.67 13.47
C ASP A 515 15.28 1.23 14.59
N ILE A 516 14.13 0.58 14.86
CA ILE A 516 13.18 1.04 15.89
C ILE A 516 13.70 0.77 17.31
N HIS A 517 14.22 -0.44 17.59
CA HIS A 517 14.47 -0.90 18.97
C HIS A 517 15.93 -1.01 19.36
N PHE A 518 16.86 -1.10 18.40
CA PHE A 518 18.27 -1.36 18.66
C PHE A 518 19.20 -0.22 18.21
N GLY A 519 18.64 0.88 17.72
CA GLY A 519 19.38 2.09 17.36
C GLY A 519 20.30 1.91 16.16
N THR A 520 19.97 0.98 15.26
CA THR A 520 20.59 0.94 13.93
C THR A 520 20.01 2.04 13.04
N SER A 521 20.65 2.27 11.90
CA SER A 521 20.24 3.28 10.93
C SER A 521 20.34 2.72 9.52
N PHE A 522 19.68 1.58 9.26
CA PHE A 522 19.63 1.00 7.90
C PHE A 522 18.90 1.94 6.93
N PHE A 523 17.77 2.51 7.37
CA PHE A 523 16.90 3.33 6.53
C PHE A 523 16.82 4.80 6.98
N ASP A 524 17.45 5.16 8.10
CA ASP A 524 17.49 6.54 8.59
C ASP A 524 18.64 7.33 7.94
N ALA A 525 18.28 8.29 7.08
CA ALA A 525 19.22 9.18 6.41
C ALA A 525 20.07 10.01 7.38
N ALA A 526 19.52 10.40 8.54
CA ALA A 526 20.28 11.19 9.53
C ALA A 526 21.41 10.38 10.18
N GLY A 527 21.24 9.06 10.28
CA GLY A 527 22.25 8.11 10.73
C GLY A 527 23.18 7.58 9.63
N GLY A 528 23.03 8.04 8.38
CA GLY A 528 23.81 7.58 7.22
C GLY A 528 23.21 6.37 6.49
N GLY A 529 21.98 5.97 6.83
CA GLY A 529 21.19 4.97 6.11
C GLY A 529 20.52 5.52 4.85
N ASP A 530 19.77 4.66 4.16
CA ASP A 530 19.15 4.98 2.87
C ASP A 530 17.66 4.59 2.84
N PRO A 531 16.72 5.55 2.83
CA PRO A 531 15.30 5.26 2.65
C PRO A 531 14.94 4.58 1.31
N VAL A 532 15.70 4.82 0.23
CA VAL A 532 15.48 4.18 -1.09
C VAL A 532 15.92 2.71 -1.07
N LEU A 533 16.94 2.37 -0.27
CA LEU A 533 17.34 0.97 -0.04
C LEU A 533 16.16 0.14 0.47
N PHE A 534 15.33 0.70 1.35
CA PHE A 534 14.10 0.04 1.81
C PHE A 534 13.24 -0.40 0.62
N GLN A 535 12.96 0.52 -0.31
CA GLN A 535 12.11 0.26 -1.47
C GLN A 535 12.72 -0.81 -2.37
N HIS A 536 14.04 -0.78 -2.61
CA HIS A 536 14.71 -1.80 -3.40
C HIS A 536 14.54 -3.20 -2.81
N ILE A 537 14.76 -3.36 -1.50
CA ILE A 537 14.66 -4.68 -0.85
C ILE A 537 13.18 -5.13 -0.80
N PHE A 538 12.27 -4.22 -0.45
CA PHE A 538 10.83 -4.51 -0.44
C PHE A 538 10.35 -4.96 -1.82
N TRP A 539 10.67 -4.25 -2.90
CA TRP A 539 10.20 -4.63 -4.24
C TRP A 539 10.92 -5.80 -4.87
N PHE A 540 12.19 -6.04 -4.50
CA PHE A 540 12.87 -7.28 -4.88
C PHE A 540 12.10 -8.51 -4.38
N PHE A 541 11.45 -8.40 -3.23
CA PHE A 541 10.43 -9.35 -2.77
C PHE A 541 9.08 -9.15 -3.50
N GLY A 542 8.55 -7.94 -3.46
CA GLY A 542 7.16 -7.63 -3.77
C GLY A 542 6.78 -7.88 -5.23
N HIS A 543 7.73 -7.74 -6.16
CA HIS A 543 7.43 -7.99 -7.57
C HIS A 543 7.36 -9.48 -7.94
N PRO A 544 8.31 -10.34 -7.54
CA PRO A 544 8.08 -11.79 -7.61
C PRO A 544 6.82 -12.24 -6.87
N GLU A 545 6.47 -11.60 -5.75
CA GLU A 545 5.25 -11.92 -4.99
C GLU A 545 3.97 -11.70 -5.81
N VAL A 546 3.89 -10.67 -6.65
CA VAL A 546 2.71 -10.52 -7.52
C VAL A 546 2.57 -11.66 -8.54
N TYR A 547 3.67 -12.31 -8.92
CA TYR A 547 3.61 -13.52 -9.75
C TYR A 547 3.19 -14.75 -8.95
N ILE A 548 3.66 -14.91 -7.71
CA ILE A 548 3.19 -15.93 -6.78
C ILE A 548 1.65 -15.86 -6.64
N MET A 549 1.09 -14.65 -6.64
CA MET A 549 -0.36 -14.44 -6.57
C MET A 549 -1.15 -14.76 -7.86
N ILE A 550 -0.53 -14.85 -9.05
CA ILE A 550 -1.26 -15.08 -10.31
C ILE A 550 -0.95 -16.42 -10.97
N LEU A 551 0.24 -16.99 -10.75
CA LEU A 551 0.65 -18.24 -11.39
C LEU A 551 -0.31 -19.41 -11.11
N PRO A 552 -0.77 -19.63 -9.86
CA PRO A 552 -1.77 -20.67 -9.58
C PRO A 552 -3.08 -20.47 -10.35
N ALA A 553 -3.58 -19.23 -10.46
CA ALA A 553 -4.79 -18.88 -11.21
C ALA A 553 -4.70 -19.32 -12.68
N PHE A 554 -3.54 -19.09 -13.30
CA PHE A 554 -3.28 -19.53 -14.67
C PHE A 554 -3.40 -21.05 -14.83
N GLY A 555 -2.95 -21.82 -13.83
CA GLY A 555 -3.07 -23.27 -13.83
C GLY A 555 -4.53 -23.74 -13.73
N ILE A 556 -5.32 -23.09 -12.86
CA ILE A 556 -6.75 -23.37 -12.70
C ILE A 556 -7.51 -23.06 -14.00
N VAL A 557 -7.29 -21.88 -14.57
CA VAL A 557 -7.98 -21.43 -15.78
C VAL A 557 -7.67 -22.34 -16.97
N SER A 558 -6.43 -22.83 -17.08
CA SER A 558 -6.08 -23.81 -18.11
C SER A 558 -6.94 -25.08 -18.02
N HIS A 559 -7.08 -25.65 -16.82
CA HIS A 559 -7.90 -26.86 -16.60
C HIS A 559 -9.38 -26.65 -16.92
N ILE A 560 -9.93 -25.51 -16.49
CA ILE A 560 -11.33 -25.16 -16.76
C ILE A 560 -11.56 -25.01 -18.26
N ILE A 561 -10.67 -24.29 -18.96
CA ILE A 561 -10.78 -24.09 -20.40
C ILE A 561 -10.65 -25.42 -21.16
N GLU A 562 -9.72 -26.30 -20.77
CA GLU A 562 -9.61 -27.65 -21.37
C GLU A 562 -10.90 -28.44 -21.22
N THR A 563 -11.43 -28.51 -20.00
CA THR A 563 -12.62 -29.30 -19.66
C THR A 563 -13.83 -28.82 -20.44
N PHE A 564 -14.17 -27.53 -20.34
CA PHE A 564 -15.40 -27.00 -20.93
C PHE A 564 -15.27 -26.69 -22.43
N SER A 565 -14.06 -26.74 -23.01
CA SER A 565 -13.86 -26.71 -24.46
C SER A 565 -13.75 -28.11 -25.08
N ARG A 566 -13.68 -29.17 -24.26
CA ARG A 566 -13.51 -30.58 -24.65
C ARG A 566 -12.31 -30.76 -25.59
N LYS A 567 -11.20 -30.11 -25.26
CA LYS A 567 -10.00 -30.07 -26.10
C LYS A 567 -8.76 -29.92 -25.24
N PRO A 568 -7.67 -30.66 -25.51
CA PRO A 568 -6.41 -30.51 -24.78
C PRO A 568 -5.85 -29.09 -24.95
N ILE A 569 -5.11 -28.61 -23.94
CA ILE A 569 -4.53 -27.27 -24.00
C ILE A 569 -3.60 -27.14 -25.20
N PHE A 570 -3.86 -26.11 -25.99
CA PHE A 570 -3.00 -25.79 -27.12
C PHE A 570 -1.64 -25.30 -26.59
N GLY A 571 -0.56 -25.89 -27.09
CA GLY A 571 0.79 -25.46 -26.78
C GLY A 571 1.21 -25.69 -25.32
N TYR A 572 0.89 -26.85 -24.74
CA TYR A 572 1.29 -27.22 -23.37
C TYR A 572 2.77 -26.89 -23.04
N SER A 573 3.72 -27.33 -23.88
CA SER A 573 5.14 -27.05 -23.65
C SER A 573 5.44 -25.54 -23.68
N SER A 574 4.79 -24.80 -24.57
CA SER A 574 4.90 -23.34 -24.64
C SER A 574 4.36 -22.68 -23.37
N MET A 575 3.26 -23.18 -22.79
CA MET A 575 2.75 -22.71 -21.51
C MET A 575 3.72 -22.97 -20.36
N VAL A 576 4.32 -24.16 -20.29
CA VAL A 576 5.33 -24.49 -19.25
C VAL A 576 6.53 -23.55 -19.36
N TYR A 577 7.08 -23.37 -20.57
CA TYR A 577 8.20 -22.44 -20.78
C TYR A 577 7.83 -20.98 -20.47
N ALA A 578 6.60 -20.57 -20.78
CA ALA A 578 6.12 -19.23 -20.43
C ALA A 578 6.03 -19.04 -18.90
N LEU A 579 5.52 -20.01 -18.15
CA LEU A 579 5.50 -19.97 -16.67
C LEU A 579 6.92 -19.85 -16.10
N THR A 580 7.85 -20.68 -16.58
CA THR A 580 9.25 -20.66 -16.13
C THR A 580 9.95 -19.35 -16.50
N SER A 581 9.68 -18.80 -17.68
CA SER A 581 10.25 -17.51 -18.12
C SER A 581 9.78 -16.36 -17.24
N ILE A 582 8.50 -16.33 -16.86
CA ILE A 582 7.95 -15.34 -15.92
C ILE A 582 8.68 -15.43 -14.58
N ALA A 583 8.90 -16.64 -14.07
CA ALA A 583 9.59 -16.85 -12.80
C ALA A 583 11.01 -16.27 -12.81
N VAL A 584 11.78 -16.51 -13.88
CA VAL A 584 13.15 -15.95 -14.01
C VAL A 584 13.11 -14.43 -14.19
N LEU A 585 12.25 -13.92 -15.07
CA LEU A 585 12.15 -12.48 -15.33
C LEU A 585 11.67 -11.69 -14.12
N SER A 586 10.88 -12.30 -13.22
CA SER A 586 10.36 -11.63 -12.03
C SER A 586 11.44 -11.03 -11.12
N PHE A 587 12.66 -11.58 -11.14
CA PHE A 587 13.79 -11.11 -10.35
C PHE A 587 14.58 -9.96 -10.99
N VAL A 588 14.24 -9.52 -12.20
CA VAL A 588 15.01 -8.48 -12.92
C VAL A 588 14.16 -7.27 -13.33
N VAL A 589 12.99 -7.09 -12.71
CA VAL A 589 12.04 -6.03 -13.08
C VAL A 589 11.52 -5.20 -11.92
N TRP A 590 11.92 -5.51 -10.67
CA TRP A 590 11.29 -4.95 -9.47
C TRP A 590 11.29 -3.42 -9.39
N ALA A 591 12.31 -2.76 -9.94
CA ALA A 591 12.45 -1.33 -9.79
C ALA A 591 11.49 -0.51 -10.67
N HIS A 592 10.61 -1.14 -11.47
CA HIS A 592 9.51 -0.41 -12.08
C HIS A 592 8.50 0.15 -11.07
N HIS A 593 8.54 -0.30 -9.82
CA HIS A 593 7.77 0.32 -8.72
C HIS A 593 8.45 1.57 -8.15
N MET A 594 9.60 1.97 -8.70
CA MET A 594 10.50 2.97 -8.13
C MET A 594 10.94 4.01 -9.16
N PHE A 595 10.22 4.16 -10.28
CA PHE A 595 10.66 5.09 -11.34
C PHE A 595 10.70 6.56 -10.86
N THR A 596 9.94 6.94 -9.84
CA THR A 596 9.95 8.33 -9.33
C THR A 596 10.99 8.59 -8.26
N VAL A 597 11.79 7.60 -7.84
CA VAL A 597 12.75 7.74 -6.73
C VAL A 597 14.03 8.49 -7.10
N GLY A 598 14.24 8.77 -8.39
CA GLY A 598 15.45 9.43 -8.90
C GLY A 598 16.55 8.45 -9.32
N MET A 599 16.16 7.31 -9.88
CA MET A 599 17.12 6.33 -10.38
C MET A 599 17.88 6.88 -11.59
N PRO A 600 19.18 6.56 -11.77
CA PRO A 600 19.89 6.95 -12.99
C PRO A 600 19.20 6.45 -14.26
N LEU A 601 19.19 7.28 -15.31
CA LEU A 601 18.56 7.01 -16.61
C LEU A 601 18.84 5.59 -17.15
N ALA A 602 20.08 5.10 -17.03
CA ALA A 602 20.46 3.78 -17.49
C ALA A 602 19.69 2.66 -16.76
N GLY A 603 19.47 2.81 -15.45
CA GLY A 603 18.66 1.90 -14.64
C GLY A 603 17.20 1.93 -15.06
N GLU A 604 16.60 3.11 -15.22
CA GLU A 604 15.20 3.23 -15.63
C GLU A 604 14.95 2.62 -17.00
N LEU A 605 15.85 2.83 -17.98
CA LEU A 605 15.75 2.22 -19.29
C LEU A 605 15.85 0.69 -19.22
N PHE A 606 16.75 0.14 -18.39
CA PHE A 606 16.87 -1.30 -18.18
C PHE A 606 15.56 -1.89 -17.62
N PHE A 607 15.02 -1.29 -16.55
CA PHE A 607 13.80 -1.76 -15.91
C PHE A 607 12.55 -1.57 -16.78
N MET A 608 12.51 -0.51 -17.60
CA MET A 608 11.48 -0.31 -18.63
C MET A 608 11.47 -1.48 -19.63
N TYR A 609 12.61 -1.77 -20.26
CA TYR A 609 12.66 -2.81 -21.30
C TYR A 609 12.44 -4.21 -20.75
N SER A 610 13.03 -4.52 -19.59
CA SER A 610 12.85 -5.83 -18.95
C SER A 610 11.40 -6.06 -18.50
N THR A 611 10.72 -5.03 -17.98
CA THR A 611 9.30 -5.12 -17.63
C THR A 611 8.41 -5.32 -18.86
N MET A 612 8.68 -4.58 -19.95
CA MET A 612 7.98 -4.78 -21.22
C MET A 612 8.17 -6.21 -21.77
N LEU A 613 9.33 -6.83 -21.53
CA LEU A 613 9.62 -8.19 -21.98
C LEU A 613 8.71 -9.24 -21.33
N ILE A 614 8.27 -9.04 -20.07
CA ILE A 614 7.38 -9.99 -19.37
C ILE A 614 5.98 -10.06 -20.02
N ALA A 615 5.57 -9.03 -20.76
CA ALA A 615 4.32 -9.07 -21.51
C ALA A 615 4.31 -10.20 -22.57
N ILE A 616 5.48 -10.63 -23.07
CA ILE A 616 5.58 -11.66 -24.11
C ILE A 616 5.15 -13.05 -23.58
N PRO A 617 5.78 -13.64 -22.53
CA PRO A 617 5.31 -14.91 -21.97
C PRO A 617 3.84 -14.91 -21.56
N THR A 618 3.37 -13.78 -21.00
CA THR A 618 1.96 -13.63 -20.59
C THR A 618 1.02 -13.63 -21.79
N GLY A 619 1.36 -12.89 -22.85
CA GLY A 619 0.60 -12.86 -24.09
C GLY A 619 0.51 -14.23 -24.77
N VAL A 620 1.62 -14.98 -24.81
CA VAL A 620 1.64 -16.36 -25.35
C VAL A 620 0.58 -17.25 -24.68
N LYS A 621 0.38 -17.11 -23.37
CA LYS A 621 -0.62 -17.89 -22.65
C LYS A 621 -2.06 -17.49 -22.98
N VAL A 622 -2.32 -16.19 -23.11
CA VAL A 622 -3.61 -15.68 -23.59
C VAL A 622 -3.95 -16.26 -24.96
N PHE A 623 -2.99 -16.26 -25.89
CA PHE A 623 -3.18 -16.89 -27.20
C PHE A 623 -3.43 -18.40 -27.10
N ASN A 624 -2.70 -19.11 -26.26
CA ASN A 624 -2.89 -20.55 -26.08
C ASN A 624 -4.28 -20.87 -25.49
N TRP A 625 -4.81 -20.09 -24.54
CA TRP A 625 -6.18 -20.26 -24.05
C TRP A 625 -7.22 -20.02 -25.14
N VAL A 626 -7.08 -18.93 -25.91
CA VAL A 626 -7.98 -18.61 -27.03
C VAL A 626 -7.92 -19.70 -28.11
N ALA A 627 -6.73 -20.20 -28.45
CA ALA A 627 -6.53 -21.29 -29.40
C ALA A 627 -7.11 -22.62 -28.90
N THR A 628 -7.11 -22.85 -27.59
CA THR A 628 -7.76 -24.02 -26.97
C THR A 628 -9.27 -23.94 -27.16
N MET A 629 -9.89 -22.80 -26.83
CA MET A 629 -11.32 -22.57 -27.05
C MET A 629 -11.71 -22.60 -28.53
N PHE A 630 -10.85 -22.11 -29.43
CA PHE A 630 -11.12 -22.08 -30.86
C PHE A 630 -11.32 -23.47 -31.45
N ARG A 631 -12.45 -23.68 -32.11
CA ARG A 631 -12.92 -24.98 -32.62
C ARG A 631 -13.05 -26.07 -31.54
N GLY A 632 -13.16 -25.69 -30.27
CA GLY A 632 -13.64 -26.55 -29.20
C GLY A 632 -15.17 -26.62 -29.18
N SER A 633 -15.72 -27.53 -28.38
CA SER A 633 -17.16 -27.61 -28.10
C SER A 633 -17.43 -26.98 -26.74
N ILE A 634 -17.71 -25.68 -26.73
CA ILE A 634 -17.75 -24.86 -25.51
C ILE A 634 -19.12 -24.96 -24.83
N SER A 635 -19.12 -25.20 -23.52
CA SER A 635 -20.28 -25.03 -22.64
C SER A 635 -20.08 -23.90 -21.62
N PHE A 636 -21.17 -23.30 -21.11
CA PHE A 636 -21.13 -22.07 -20.29
C PHE A 636 -21.65 -22.32 -18.86
N GLU A 637 -21.05 -23.28 -18.19
CA GLU A 637 -21.17 -23.51 -16.75
C GLU A 637 -20.48 -22.37 -15.98
N THR A 638 -20.85 -22.21 -14.70
CA THR A 638 -20.32 -21.14 -13.85
C THR A 638 -18.79 -21.03 -13.85
N PRO A 639 -17.98 -22.11 -13.75
CA PRO A 639 -16.52 -22.02 -13.78
C PRO A 639 -15.99 -21.47 -15.11
N MET A 640 -16.60 -21.87 -16.23
CA MET A 640 -16.19 -21.43 -17.57
C MET A 640 -16.48 -19.93 -17.78
N LEU A 641 -17.60 -19.42 -17.22
CA LEU A 641 -17.89 -17.99 -17.26
C LEU A 641 -16.82 -17.17 -16.53
N PHE A 642 -16.42 -17.59 -15.32
CA PHE A 642 -15.32 -16.94 -14.61
C PHE A 642 -13.98 -17.07 -15.34
N ALA A 643 -13.69 -18.21 -15.98
CA ALA A 643 -12.48 -18.38 -16.78
C ALA A 643 -12.44 -17.48 -18.04
N ILE A 644 -13.56 -17.27 -18.72
CA ILE A 644 -13.64 -16.34 -19.85
C ILE A 644 -13.50 -14.89 -19.37
N ALA A 645 -14.15 -14.53 -18.25
CA ALA A 645 -13.98 -13.22 -17.63
C ALA A 645 -12.54 -12.98 -17.17
N PHE A 646 -11.88 -14.00 -16.63
CA PHE A 646 -10.46 -13.97 -16.32
C PHE A 646 -9.66 -13.60 -17.57
N VAL A 647 -9.78 -14.36 -18.67
CA VAL A 647 -8.95 -14.13 -19.86
C VAL A 647 -9.16 -12.72 -20.43
N SER A 648 -10.41 -12.26 -20.49
CA SER A 648 -10.75 -10.94 -21.04
C SER A 648 -10.31 -9.78 -20.15
N LEU A 649 -10.73 -9.77 -18.88
CA LEU A 649 -10.45 -8.67 -17.96
C LEU A 649 -8.98 -8.63 -17.52
N PHE A 650 -8.33 -9.80 -17.36
CA PHE A 650 -6.89 -9.86 -17.10
C PHE A 650 -6.08 -9.29 -18.27
N THR A 651 -6.54 -9.47 -19.52
CA THR A 651 -5.88 -8.85 -20.69
C THR A 651 -6.02 -7.33 -20.68
N ILE A 652 -7.18 -6.79 -20.27
CA ILE A 652 -7.37 -5.35 -20.07
C ILE A 652 -6.44 -4.82 -18.98
N GLY A 653 -6.36 -5.51 -17.84
CA GLY A 653 -5.42 -5.19 -16.77
C GLY A 653 -3.95 -5.26 -17.21
N GLY A 654 -3.58 -6.30 -17.95
CA GLY A 654 -2.23 -6.46 -18.50
C GLY A 654 -1.86 -5.34 -19.47
N PHE A 655 -2.83 -4.82 -20.23
CA PHE A 655 -2.59 -3.68 -21.12
C PHE A 655 -2.31 -2.39 -20.34
N SER A 656 -3.06 -2.08 -19.28
CA SER A 656 -2.72 -0.92 -18.42
C SER A 656 -1.39 -1.12 -17.68
N GLY A 657 -1.00 -2.36 -17.38
CA GLY A 657 0.33 -2.67 -16.82
C GLY A 657 1.48 -2.38 -17.79
N LEU A 658 1.27 -2.65 -19.08
CA LEU A 658 2.24 -2.29 -20.11
C LEU A 658 2.38 -0.76 -20.25
N MET A 659 1.32 0.00 -19.97
CA MET A 659 1.39 1.46 -19.92
C MET A 659 2.22 1.95 -18.73
N LEU A 660 2.06 1.34 -17.55
CA LEU A 660 2.87 1.64 -16.36
C LEU A 660 4.34 1.22 -16.51
N ALA A 661 4.63 0.22 -17.34
CA ALA A 661 6.01 -0.14 -17.67
C ALA A 661 6.76 0.96 -18.46
N ILE A 662 6.05 1.93 -19.05
CA ILE A 662 6.62 3.02 -19.85
C ILE A 662 6.91 4.21 -18.94
N VAL A 663 8.19 4.41 -18.60
CA VAL A 663 8.60 5.37 -17.56
C VAL A 663 8.05 6.80 -17.73
N PRO A 664 8.12 7.45 -18.92
CA PRO A 664 7.55 8.80 -19.05
C PRO A 664 6.04 8.87 -18.80
N ALA A 665 5.32 7.77 -19.08
CA ALA A 665 3.90 7.68 -18.82
C ALA A 665 3.65 7.35 -17.34
N ASP A 666 4.48 6.47 -16.76
CA ASP A 666 4.44 6.16 -15.33
C ASP A 666 4.59 7.41 -14.46
N PHE A 667 5.45 8.38 -14.81
CA PHE A 667 5.53 9.65 -14.05
C PHE A 667 4.17 10.35 -13.89
N GLN A 668 3.24 10.17 -14.82
CA GLN A 668 1.87 10.69 -14.70
C GLN A 668 0.95 9.76 -13.91
N TYR A 669 1.10 8.45 -14.07
CA TYR A 669 0.20 7.46 -13.48
C TYR A 669 0.60 7.02 -12.06
N HIS A 670 1.87 7.16 -11.70
CA HIS A 670 2.46 6.69 -10.45
C HIS A 670 1.68 7.26 -9.26
N ASP A 671 1.33 6.41 -8.31
CA ASP A 671 0.51 6.78 -7.15
C ASP A 671 -0.83 7.48 -7.45
N THR A 672 -1.37 7.36 -8.66
CA THR A 672 -2.76 7.74 -8.92
C THR A 672 -3.70 6.53 -8.84
N TYR A 673 -5.00 6.79 -8.92
CA TYR A 673 -6.00 5.73 -9.07
C TYR A 673 -5.81 4.87 -10.33
N PHE A 674 -4.97 5.27 -11.29
CA PHE A 674 -4.64 4.44 -12.46
C PHE A 674 -3.89 3.18 -12.06
N VAL A 675 -2.91 3.30 -11.15
CA VAL A 675 -2.18 2.15 -10.58
C VAL A 675 -3.14 1.26 -9.77
N VAL A 676 -4.04 1.87 -8.99
CA VAL A 676 -5.06 1.13 -8.22
C VAL A 676 -5.95 0.34 -9.17
N ALA A 677 -6.43 0.95 -10.25
CA ALA A 677 -7.27 0.32 -11.25
C ALA A 677 -6.56 -0.84 -11.96
N HIS A 678 -5.34 -0.61 -12.45
CA HIS A 678 -4.50 -1.63 -13.06
C HIS A 678 -4.35 -2.86 -12.15
N PHE A 679 -3.89 -2.62 -10.92
CA PHE A 679 -3.58 -3.69 -9.98
C PHE A 679 -4.83 -4.49 -9.59
N HIS A 680 -5.97 -3.82 -9.39
CA HIS A 680 -7.22 -4.52 -9.10
C HIS A 680 -7.77 -5.29 -10.31
N TYR A 681 -7.56 -4.83 -11.55
CA TYR A 681 -7.92 -5.61 -12.74
C TYR A 681 -7.10 -6.90 -12.89
N VAL A 682 -5.82 -6.88 -12.51
CA VAL A 682 -4.97 -8.08 -12.58
C VAL A 682 -5.12 -9.00 -11.37
N LEU A 683 -5.49 -8.50 -10.19
CA LEU A 683 -5.71 -9.33 -9.00
C LEU A 683 -7.15 -9.79 -8.79
N VAL A 684 -8.16 -8.95 -9.04
CA VAL A 684 -9.55 -9.32 -8.78
C VAL A 684 -10.07 -10.23 -9.91
N PRO A 685 -10.22 -9.78 -11.17
CA PRO A 685 -10.48 -10.68 -12.29
C PRO A 685 -9.41 -11.72 -12.58
N GLY A 686 -8.16 -11.48 -12.17
CA GLY A 686 -7.11 -12.49 -12.29
C GLY A 686 -7.16 -13.50 -11.15
N SER A 687 -6.53 -13.19 -10.04
CA SER A 687 -6.38 -14.12 -8.90
C SER A 687 -7.71 -14.49 -8.25
N LEU A 688 -8.55 -13.52 -7.84
CA LEU A 688 -9.78 -13.80 -7.08
C LEU A 688 -10.83 -14.53 -7.93
N PHE A 689 -11.07 -14.10 -9.17
CA PHE A 689 -11.96 -14.83 -10.08
C PHE A 689 -11.39 -16.20 -10.44
N GLY A 690 -10.07 -16.36 -10.57
CA GLY A 690 -9.43 -17.67 -10.72
C GLY A 690 -9.68 -18.60 -9.52
N ILE A 691 -9.59 -18.07 -8.29
CA ILE A 691 -9.94 -18.80 -7.06
C ILE A 691 -11.42 -19.18 -7.07
N ILE A 692 -12.32 -18.24 -7.34
CA ILE A 692 -13.77 -18.49 -7.40
C ILE A 692 -14.10 -19.52 -8.48
N ALA A 693 -13.47 -19.43 -9.65
CA ALA A 693 -13.61 -20.40 -10.73
C ALA A 693 -13.18 -21.80 -10.28
N GLY A 694 -12.01 -21.91 -9.61
CA GLY A 694 -11.53 -23.16 -9.03
C GLY A 694 -12.47 -23.72 -7.97
N VAL A 695 -13.01 -22.86 -7.11
CA VAL A 695 -14.03 -23.25 -6.11
C VAL A 695 -15.26 -23.81 -6.82
N TYR A 696 -15.87 -23.12 -7.78
CA TYR A 696 -17.01 -23.68 -8.51
C TYR A 696 -16.65 -24.98 -9.24
N TYR A 697 -15.46 -25.06 -9.84
CA TYR A 697 -15.03 -26.23 -10.59
C TYR A 697 -14.87 -27.49 -9.72
N TRP A 698 -14.35 -27.36 -8.51
CA TRP A 698 -14.06 -28.50 -7.62
C TRP A 698 -15.01 -28.64 -6.42
N LEU A 699 -15.88 -27.67 -6.13
CA LEU A 699 -16.82 -27.73 -5.00
C LEU A 699 -17.70 -28.99 -5.01
N PRO A 700 -18.23 -29.47 -6.15
CA PRO A 700 -18.97 -30.73 -6.18
C PRO A 700 -18.10 -31.95 -5.85
N LYS A 701 -16.82 -31.94 -6.26
CA LYS A 701 -15.85 -32.98 -5.89
C LYS A 701 -15.58 -32.97 -4.39
N TRP A 702 -15.42 -31.80 -3.77
CA TRP A 702 -15.12 -31.71 -2.33
C TRP A 702 -16.31 -32.08 -1.44
N THR A 703 -17.53 -31.71 -1.85
CA THR A 703 -18.73 -31.86 -1.02
C THR A 703 -19.56 -33.10 -1.37
N GLY A 704 -19.36 -33.68 -2.56
CA GLY A 704 -20.24 -34.69 -3.13
C GLY A 704 -21.61 -34.16 -3.54
N ASN A 705 -21.80 -32.84 -3.58
CA ASN A 705 -23.07 -32.21 -3.90
C ASN A 705 -22.90 -31.07 -4.93
N MET A 706 -23.75 -31.04 -5.95
CA MET A 706 -23.79 -29.95 -6.93
C MET A 706 -24.33 -28.67 -6.30
N TYR A 707 -23.69 -27.54 -6.64
CA TYR A 707 -24.25 -26.22 -6.38
C TYR A 707 -25.34 -25.87 -7.41
N ASP A 708 -26.08 -24.81 -7.12
CA ASP A 708 -27.14 -24.31 -8.00
C ASP A 708 -26.53 -23.43 -9.12
N GLU A 709 -26.54 -23.93 -10.36
CA GLU A 709 -25.99 -23.22 -11.52
C GLU A 709 -26.68 -21.89 -11.80
N THR A 710 -27.98 -21.75 -11.52
CA THR A 710 -28.67 -20.46 -11.72
C THR A 710 -28.14 -19.40 -10.75
N LEU A 711 -27.95 -19.79 -9.49
CA LEU A 711 -27.34 -18.90 -8.49
C LEU A 711 -25.86 -18.63 -8.78
N GLY A 712 -25.11 -19.64 -9.27
CA GLY A 712 -23.73 -19.47 -9.70
C GLY A 712 -23.59 -18.45 -10.84
N LYS A 713 -24.46 -18.53 -11.86
CA LYS A 713 -24.53 -17.56 -12.95
C LYS A 713 -24.96 -16.18 -12.50
N LEU A 714 -25.89 -16.08 -11.54
CA LEU A 714 -26.27 -14.81 -10.93
C LEU A 714 -25.07 -14.17 -10.21
N HIS A 715 -24.34 -14.96 -9.41
CA HIS A 715 -23.13 -14.51 -8.75
C HIS A 715 -22.09 -14.01 -9.78
N PHE A 716 -21.86 -14.77 -10.85
CA PHE A 716 -20.98 -14.37 -11.94
C PHE A 716 -21.37 -13.01 -12.53
N TRP A 717 -22.61 -12.83 -12.99
CA TRP A 717 -23.01 -11.60 -13.67
C TRP A 717 -22.96 -10.37 -12.76
N LEU A 718 -23.42 -10.51 -11.51
CA LEU A 718 -23.31 -9.43 -10.54
C LEU A 718 -21.84 -9.06 -10.28
N SER A 719 -20.96 -10.05 -10.10
CA SER A 719 -19.54 -9.82 -9.88
C SER A 719 -18.86 -9.20 -11.10
N PHE A 720 -19.15 -9.69 -12.31
CA PHE A 720 -18.59 -9.16 -13.56
C PHE A 720 -18.93 -7.68 -13.77
N PHE A 721 -20.21 -7.30 -13.64
CA PHE A 721 -20.61 -5.91 -13.85
C PHE A 721 -20.12 -4.99 -12.73
N SER A 722 -20.21 -5.42 -11.47
CA SER A 722 -19.79 -4.60 -10.33
C SER A 722 -18.28 -4.34 -10.29
N VAL A 723 -17.44 -5.32 -10.63
CA VAL A 723 -15.98 -5.14 -10.73
C VAL A 723 -15.63 -4.11 -11.79
N ASN A 724 -16.26 -4.17 -12.97
CA ASN A 724 -16.04 -3.17 -14.01
C ASN A 724 -16.56 -1.80 -13.59
N LEU A 725 -17.74 -1.71 -12.95
CA LEU A 725 -18.27 -0.45 -12.42
C LEU A 725 -17.37 0.16 -11.34
N THR A 726 -16.68 -0.67 -10.57
CA THR A 726 -15.75 -0.25 -9.51
C THR A 726 -14.43 0.22 -10.09
N PHE A 727 -13.74 -0.62 -10.85
CA PHE A 727 -12.33 -0.36 -11.18
C PHE A 727 -12.13 0.26 -12.56
N PHE A 728 -13.08 0.13 -13.50
CA PHE A 728 -12.90 0.76 -14.81
C PHE A 728 -12.86 2.29 -14.69
N PRO A 729 -13.80 2.94 -13.97
CA PRO A 729 -13.78 4.39 -13.81
C PRO A 729 -12.55 4.92 -13.05
N MET A 730 -11.92 4.09 -12.21
CA MET A 730 -10.68 4.45 -11.54
C MET A 730 -9.54 4.78 -12.51
N HIS A 731 -9.51 4.17 -13.71
CA HIS A 731 -8.54 4.57 -14.74
C HIS A 731 -8.75 6.03 -15.16
N PHE A 732 -10.01 6.50 -15.28
CA PHE A 732 -10.30 7.87 -15.71
C PHE A 732 -9.95 8.89 -14.62
N VAL A 733 -10.33 8.67 -13.36
CA VAL A 733 -9.94 9.59 -12.28
C VAL A 733 -8.44 9.56 -12.03
N GLY A 734 -7.78 8.42 -12.21
CA GLY A 734 -6.33 8.30 -12.17
C GLY A 734 -5.62 9.10 -13.27
N LEU A 735 -6.13 9.04 -14.50
CA LEU A 735 -5.65 9.87 -15.62
C LEU A 735 -5.94 11.35 -15.42
N ALA A 736 -7.05 11.68 -14.78
CA ALA A 736 -7.42 13.05 -14.43
C ALA A 736 -6.66 13.60 -13.20
N GLY A 737 -5.79 12.78 -12.59
CA GLY A 737 -4.85 13.24 -11.59
C GLY A 737 -5.19 12.89 -10.14
N MET A 738 -6.20 12.06 -9.86
CA MET A 738 -6.59 11.70 -8.50
C MET A 738 -5.54 10.80 -7.83
N PRO A 739 -4.83 11.25 -6.77
CA PRO A 739 -3.87 10.43 -6.06
C PRO A 739 -4.57 9.30 -5.27
N ARG A 740 -3.85 8.20 -5.03
CA ARG A 740 -4.33 7.11 -4.17
C ARG A 740 -4.04 7.39 -2.70
N ARG A 741 -4.66 6.61 -1.79
CA ARG A 741 -4.48 6.69 -0.32
C ARG A 741 -4.92 8.05 0.29
N TYR A 742 -5.79 8.77 -0.41
CA TYR A 742 -6.38 10.01 0.06
C TYR A 742 -7.72 9.73 0.74
N PRO A 743 -7.95 10.15 1.99
CA PRO A 743 -9.27 10.10 2.64
C PRO A 743 -10.26 11.13 2.07
N ASP A 744 -9.78 12.16 1.38
CA ASP A 744 -10.61 13.22 0.79
C ASP A 744 -10.01 13.72 -0.53
N TYR A 745 -10.83 14.30 -1.41
CA TYR A 745 -10.49 14.61 -2.80
C TYR A 745 -11.21 15.85 -3.35
N ALA A 746 -10.64 16.44 -4.41
CA ALA A 746 -11.18 17.62 -5.09
C ALA A 746 -12.54 17.34 -5.78
N LEU A 747 -13.39 18.37 -5.88
CA LEU A 747 -14.76 18.27 -6.41
C LEU A 747 -14.86 17.63 -7.80
N GLN A 748 -13.85 17.82 -8.66
CA GLN A 748 -13.82 17.28 -10.02
C GLN A 748 -13.88 15.74 -10.11
N PHE A 749 -13.61 15.02 -9.01
CA PHE A 749 -13.63 13.56 -8.98
C PHE A 749 -14.92 12.97 -8.39
N ALA A 750 -15.89 13.79 -7.97
CA ALA A 750 -17.07 13.36 -7.22
C ALA A 750 -17.93 12.33 -7.95
N ASP A 751 -18.35 12.63 -9.18
CA ASP A 751 -19.28 11.78 -9.93
C ASP A 751 -18.72 10.36 -10.14
N PHE A 752 -17.45 10.26 -10.55
CA PHE A 752 -16.81 8.97 -10.74
C PHE A 752 -16.59 8.24 -9.42
N ASN A 753 -16.26 8.93 -8.32
CA ASN A 753 -16.12 8.28 -7.01
C ASN A 753 -17.44 7.70 -6.49
N ALA A 754 -18.56 8.40 -6.69
CA ALA A 754 -19.88 7.87 -6.34
C ALA A 754 -20.18 6.58 -7.13
N ILE A 755 -19.93 6.57 -8.45
CA ILE A 755 -20.10 5.39 -9.31
C ILE A 755 -19.21 4.23 -8.82
N VAL A 756 -17.94 4.50 -8.56
CA VAL A 756 -16.97 3.53 -8.05
C VAL A 756 -17.45 2.91 -6.74
N SER A 757 -17.96 3.72 -5.82
CA SER A 757 -18.47 3.24 -4.52
C SER A 757 -19.72 2.38 -4.67
N VAL A 758 -20.66 2.75 -5.53
CA VAL A 758 -21.84 1.90 -5.84
C VAL A 758 -21.40 0.55 -6.40
N GLY A 759 -20.45 0.55 -7.34
CA GLY A 759 -19.87 -0.69 -7.86
C GLY A 759 -19.27 -1.55 -6.75
N ALA A 760 -18.50 -0.94 -5.84
CA ALA A 760 -17.83 -1.64 -4.77
C ALA A 760 -18.83 -2.28 -3.79
N PHE A 761 -19.89 -1.57 -3.41
CA PHE A 761 -20.94 -2.11 -2.53
C PHE A 761 -21.68 -3.29 -3.17
N ILE A 762 -21.99 -3.21 -4.46
CA ILE A 762 -22.59 -4.34 -5.18
C ILE A 762 -21.63 -5.53 -5.17
N PHE A 763 -20.34 -5.31 -5.45
CA PHE A 763 -19.33 -6.38 -5.44
C PHE A 763 -19.15 -7.01 -4.05
N GLY A 764 -19.17 -6.20 -2.98
CA GLY A 764 -19.15 -6.70 -1.61
C GLY A 764 -20.35 -7.60 -1.30
N PHE A 765 -21.55 -7.21 -1.75
CA PHE A 765 -22.77 -8.01 -1.61
C PHE A 765 -22.68 -9.35 -2.36
N THR A 766 -22.02 -9.39 -3.52
CA THR A 766 -21.90 -10.65 -4.28
C THR A 766 -21.11 -11.73 -3.53
N GLN A 767 -20.21 -11.35 -2.63
CA GLN A 767 -19.47 -12.31 -1.80
C GLN A 767 -20.35 -12.98 -0.75
N LEU A 768 -21.40 -12.31 -0.26
CA LEU A 768 -22.42 -12.92 0.60
C LEU A 768 -23.25 -13.95 -0.18
N LEU A 769 -23.54 -13.68 -1.46
CA LEU A 769 -24.20 -14.63 -2.34
C LEU A 769 -23.32 -15.87 -2.57
N LEU A 770 -22.00 -15.71 -2.74
CA LEU A 770 -21.06 -16.84 -2.81
C LEU A 770 -21.13 -17.71 -1.53
N LEU A 771 -21.10 -17.09 -0.35
CA LEU A 771 -21.22 -17.81 0.92
C LEU A 771 -22.52 -18.60 1.00
N PHE A 772 -23.63 -17.99 0.62
CA PHE A 772 -24.93 -18.65 0.56
C PHE A 772 -24.90 -19.87 -0.38
N ILE A 773 -24.31 -19.75 -1.57
CA ILE A 773 -24.21 -20.83 -2.55
C ILE A 773 -23.38 -22.00 -2.00
N VAL A 774 -22.23 -21.71 -1.39
CA VAL A 774 -21.36 -22.73 -0.77
C VAL A 774 -22.10 -23.48 0.35
N ILE A 775 -22.76 -22.75 1.27
CA ILE A 775 -23.55 -23.36 2.35
C ILE A 775 -24.71 -24.20 1.79
N LYS A 776 -25.43 -23.69 0.78
CA LYS A 776 -26.54 -24.40 0.12
C LYS A 776 -26.07 -25.70 -0.52
N SER A 777 -24.93 -25.68 -1.22
CA SER A 777 -24.31 -26.87 -1.81
C SER A 777 -23.96 -27.92 -0.75
N ILE A 778 -23.32 -27.50 0.35
CA ILE A 778 -22.95 -28.41 1.45
C ILE A 778 -24.18 -29.05 2.11
N ARG A 779 -25.25 -28.28 2.35
CA ARG A 779 -26.42 -28.75 3.14
C ARG A 779 -27.51 -29.43 2.32
N THR A 780 -27.78 -28.94 1.11
CA THR A 780 -28.99 -29.26 0.35
C THR A 780 -28.74 -29.49 -1.14
N GLY A 781 -27.48 -29.50 -1.58
CA GLY A 781 -27.14 -29.74 -2.98
C GLY A 781 -27.52 -31.15 -3.41
N LYS A 782 -27.89 -31.31 -4.69
CA LYS A 782 -28.14 -32.63 -5.28
C LYS A 782 -26.84 -33.43 -5.30
N LYS A 783 -26.90 -34.75 -5.11
CA LYS A 783 -25.71 -35.60 -5.15
C LYS A 783 -24.97 -35.43 -6.49
N ALA A 784 -23.68 -35.12 -6.40
CA ALA A 784 -22.79 -35.05 -7.55
C ALA A 784 -22.34 -36.47 -7.91
N SER A 785 -22.10 -36.72 -9.20
CA SER A 785 -21.42 -37.91 -9.68
C SER A 785 -19.93 -37.86 -9.36
N ASP A 786 -19.27 -39.01 -9.42
CA ASP A 786 -17.79 -39.08 -9.32
C ASP A 786 -17.14 -38.36 -10.51
N GLU A 787 -17.80 -38.41 -11.67
CA GLU A 787 -17.49 -37.64 -12.86
C GLU A 787 -18.45 -36.46 -12.98
N VAL A 788 -18.08 -35.35 -12.34
CA VAL A 788 -18.94 -34.15 -12.20
C VAL A 788 -19.13 -33.46 -13.56
N TRP A 789 -18.05 -33.38 -14.35
CA TRP A 789 -18.05 -32.79 -15.68
C TRP A 789 -17.73 -33.87 -16.72
N GLU A 790 -18.22 -33.66 -17.94
CA GLU A 790 -18.11 -34.61 -19.06
C GLU A 790 -16.65 -34.97 -19.36
N ASP A 791 -16.38 -36.26 -19.55
CA ASP A 791 -15.09 -36.86 -19.91
C ASP A 791 -13.91 -36.52 -18.98
N THR A 792 -14.17 -36.01 -17.77
CA THR A 792 -13.11 -35.54 -16.83
C THR A 792 -12.12 -36.59 -16.37
N LYS A 793 -12.49 -37.87 -16.40
CA LYS A 793 -11.57 -38.97 -16.08
C LYS A 793 -10.41 -39.11 -17.05
N ASP A 794 -10.60 -38.69 -18.30
CA ASP A 794 -9.54 -38.70 -19.32
C ASP A 794 -8.61 -37.49 -19.20
N TRP A 795 -9.04 -36.45 -18.48
CA TRP A 795 -8.31 -35.20 -18.31
C TRP A 795 -7.45 -35.13 -17.04
N GLY A 796 -7.82 -35.83 -15.96
CA GLY A 796 -7.09 -35.73 -14.68
C GLY A 796 -7.37 -36.85 -13.66
N LEU A 797 -6.35 -37.18 -12.86
CA LEU A 797 -6.40 -38.24 -11.86
C LEU A 797 -7.40 -37.94 -10.72
N GLU A 798 -7.64 -36.67 -10.40
CA GLU A 798 -8.60 -36.25 -9.37
C GLU A 798 -10.05 -36.68 -9.68
N TRP A 799 -10.36 -36.91 -10.95
CA TRP A 799 -11.69 -37.32 -11.42
C TRP A 799 -11.90 -38.83 -11.40
N THR A 800 -10.83 -39.59 -11.15
CA THR A 800 -10.88 -41.05 -10.96
C THR A 800 -11.32 -41.45 -9.55
N LEU A 801 -11.35 -40.49 -8.62
CA LEU A 801 -11.76 -40.65 -7.23
C LEU A 801 -13.25 -40.36 -7.04
N ASP A 802 -13.84 -40.93 -5.98
CA ASP A 802 -15.23 -40.70 -5.58
C ASP A 802 -15.52 -39.22 -5.26
N SER A 803 -16.79 -38.84 -5.24
CA SER A 803 -17.28 -37.51 -4.80
C SER A 803 -18.17 -37.64 -3.54
N PRO A 804 -17.68 -37.33 -2.32
CA PRO A 804 -16.37 -36.76 -1.99
C PRO A 804 -15.24 -37.81 -1.99
N PRO A 805 -13.98 -37.38 -2.21
CA PRO A 805 -12.86 -38.31 -2.29
C PRO A 805 -12.57 -38.99 -0.93
N PRO A 806 -12.00 -40.20 -0.95
CA PRO A 806 -11.62 -40.93 0.25
C PRO A 806 -10.55 -40.19 1.07
N TYR A 807 -10.45 -40.52 2.36
CA TYR A 807 -9.52 -39.86 3.28
C TYR A 807 -8.06 -39.96 2.80
N HIS A 808 -7.59 -41.15 2.44
CA HIS A 808 -6.39 -41.32 1.63
C HIS A 808 -6.77 -41.31 0.15
N SER A 809 -6.15 -40.44 -0.64
CA SER A 809 -6.56 -40.22 -2.03
C SER A 809 -6.34 -41.48 -2.88
N PHE A 810 -5.15 -42.06 -2.83
CA PHE A 810 -4.82 -43.30 -3.54
C PHE A 810 -4.17 -44.29 -2.59
N THR A 811 -4.76 -45.47 -2.43
CA THR A 811 -4.13 -46.59 -1.68
C THR A 811 -3.08 -47.30 -2.53
N VAL A 812 -3.31 -47.37 -3.85
CA VAL A 812 -2.38 -47.87 -4.86
C VAL A 812 -2.19 -46.74 -5.88
N GLN A 813 -0.95 -46.37 -6.15
CA GLN A 813 -0.65 -45.30 -7.11
C GLN A 813 -1.11 -45.71 -8.51
N PRO A 814 -1.79 -44.82 -9.25
CA PRO A 814 -2.10 -45.07 -10.66
C PRO A 814 -0.81 -45.10 -11.49
N GLU A 815 -0.75 -45.93 -12.53
CA GLU A 815 0.37 -45.94 -13.47
C GLU A 815 0.03 -45.02 -14.65
N VAL A 816 0.77 -43.92 -14.81
CA VAL A 816 0.56 -42.93 -15.87
C VAL A 816 1.43 -43.31 -17.07
N LYS A 817 0.81 -43.52 -18.24
CA LYS A 817 1.51 -43.97 -19.45
C LYS A 817 2.10 -42.84 -20.29
#